data_AF-A0A7W0ZZM0-F1
#
_entry.id   AF-A0A7W0ZZM0-F1
#
_cell.length_a   1.000
_cell.length_b   1.000
_cell.length_c   1.000
_cell.angle_alpha   90.00
_cell.angle_beta   90.00
_cell.angle_gamma   90.00
#
_symmetry.space_group_name_H-M   'P 1'
#
loop_
_entity.id
_entity.type
_entity.pdbx_description
1 polymer ?
#
loop_
_entity_poly.entity_id
_entity_poly.type
_entity_poly.pdbx_seq_one_letter_code
_entity_poly.pdbx_strand_id
1 'polypeptide(L)'
;MLHRLSVVSLAISLIACGKSTKETPSSTPQHNGGGGGGGGSGTMVAKVDAPSTPPARAAARGPERAVYSLVDNRLSAHLTRGGGLLLPAGSAGFAKYIRFGNIMKGGKKAWELRQTEGGVKVARMTGKSASVFVPLSAAQAAKNIVRLRVFSKAEGAISLKVNDNKDINGKLENGWSTVELAVPAGQLRDGENALSFFAKPSEASVAWIQIGGAASPGDDGSVQFYDPAQKALQLPKESTLSYYVMIPDKAKLAGDLSDGSCQIGVLATAEDGSTAEGKLTGTGSAVDLSRLAGKAVRLDLEGMGCAKTSLSSAALVVPGSAPQVKRGTPPKYVLFIIMDSLRADRVRPFNPKARPEAPTFEKLAESSALFTQHYVQGNESQVSHAAMWTSMYLAKHKALAMKDILPDKYFTIDEVAKKSGKFTAGASANGYIRPKRGYGSSWDKYVNHIESSMGLRGVDLVEKGMSFITPKKDQPWFLYLGLIDTHVTWRAKQPWLDKYDPGYKGRFAKEYGDDGPAGSDGKDLTDREKEHVRALYDSNVSYQDELLGQLIKKLEAWGIWDQTMLIITADHGDEQWEDGRVGHGGSSRETVVHVPLLVRYPALIPAGKFMEGSEGVDIVPTLADALGVPNDPEWQGQSLIPIANGAGGYPLMSFSSRYELSHVARIGHWKASLMATGAPKVYDLKKDKGEKTDVYGKAAIGTRLVLDPAWLLRTWNAEWKKSQWGNPAAVSGRFAADLGE
;
A
#
# COMPACT_ATOMS: atom_id res chain seq x y z
N MET A 1 27.89 6.35 28.87
CA MET A 1 29.33 6.68 28.93
C MET A 1 29.87 6.87 27.53
N LEU A 2 30.05 8.13 27.11
CA LEU A 2 31.18 8.64 26.34
C LEU A 2 30.86 10.10 25.98
N HIS A 3 31.76 10.97 26.39
CA HIS A 3 31.63 12.41 26.50
C HIS A 3 32.48 13.06 25.40
N ARG A 4 31.96 14.16 24.85
CA ARG A 4 32.67 15.37 24.37
C ARG A 4 33.78 15.23 23.32
N LEU A 5 33.59 15.95 22.21
CA LEU A 5 34.60 16.87 21.70
C LEU A 5 33.91 18.08 21.05
N SER A 6 34.51 19.24 21.29
CA SER A 6 33.98 20.59 21.14
C SER A 6 34.62 21.33 19.95
N VAL A 7 33.82 22.22 19.34
CA VAL A 7 34.15 23.58 18.85
C VAL A 7 35.11 23.74 17.65
N VAL A 8 34.61 24.37 16.57
CA VAL A 8 35.08 25.66 16.00
C VAL A 8 33.90 26.38 15.32
N SER A 9 33.70 27.66 15.64
CA SER A 9 32.79 28.64 15.00
C SER A 9 33.52 29.49 13.97
N LEU A 10 32.88 29.98 12.91
CA LEU A 10 32.44 31.38 12.61
C LEU A 10 32.82 31.59 11.11
N ALA A 11 32.21 32.37 10.22
CA ALA A 11 31.19 33.41 10.19
C ALA A 11 30.72 33.53 8.72
N ILE A 12 29.58 34.18 8.42
CA ILE A 12 29.42 35.10 7.27
C ILE A 12 28.14 35.93 7.47
N SER A 13 28.28 37.19 7.06
CA SER A 13 27.52 38.39 7.39
C SER A 13 26.10 38.51 6.82
N LEU A 14 25.38 39.43 7.45
CA LEU A 14 24.04 39.94 7.17
C LEU A 14 24.07 41.20 6.28
N ILE A 15 22.95 41.46 5.58
CA ILE A 15 22.35 42.76 5.16
C ILE A 15 22.61 43.29 3.72
N ALA A 16 21.61 43.02 2.86
CA ALA A 16 20.58 43.96 2.34
C ALA A 16 20.58 44.53 0.90
N CYS A 17 19.32 44.50 0.39
CA CYS A 17 18.60 45.44 -0.47
C CYS A 17 18.86 45.49 -1.98
N GLY A 18 17.80 45.17 -2.75
CA GLY A 18 17.74 45.37 -4.20
C GLY A 18 16.34 45.13 -4.81
N LYS A 19 15.44 46.10 -4.56
CA LYS A 19 14.22 46.55 -5.28
C LYS A 19 13.46 45.63 -6.27
N SER A 20 12.15 45.59 -6.01
CA SER A 20 11.02 45.18 -6.86
C SER A 20 10.75 46.16 -8.01
N THR A 21 10.34 45.65 -9.17
CA THR A 21 9.61 46.41 -10.20
C THR A 21 8.43 45.61 -10.77
N LYS A 22 7.24 46.02 -10.32
CA LYS A 22 6.00 46.31 -11.06
C LYS A 22 5.65 45.50 -12.32
N GLU A 23 4.58 44.72 -12.19
CA GLU A 23 3.69 44.28 -13.26
C GLU A 23 2.72 45.38 -13.69
N THR A 24 2.36 45.39 -14.98
CA THR A 24 1.11 45.98 -15.48
C THR A 24 0.53 45.08 -16.59
N PRO A 25 -0.81 45.00 -16.73
CA PRO A 25 -1.50 43.96 -17.49
C PRO A 25 -1.70 44.37 -18.96
N SER A 26 -1.73 43.39 -19.86
CA SER A 26 -2.12 43.63 -21.26
C SER A 26 -3.54 43.12 -21.54
N SER A 27 -4.28 43.98 -22.21
CA SER A 27 -5.67 43.91 -22.62
C SER A 27 -5.91 43.02 -23.83
N THR A 28 -7.13 42.49 -23.92
CA THR A 28 -7.77 41.97 -25.14
C THR A 28 -7.80 43.03 -26.24
N PRO A 29 -7.84 42.62 -27.53
CA PRO A 29 -9.04 42.95 -28.32
C PRO A 29 -9.49 41.90 -29.35
N GLN A 30 -10.64 42.22 -29.94
CA GLN A 30 -11.58 41.47 -30.77
C GLN A 30 -11.11 41.06 -32.18
N HIS A 31 -11.91 40.12 -32.73
CA HIS A 31 -12.16 39.80 -34.14
C HIS A 31 -11.85 40.88 -35.19
N ASN A 32 -11.20 40.46 -36.29
CA ASN A 32 -11.71 40.62 -37.65
C ASN A 32 -11.00 39.67 -38.63
N GLY A 33 -11.74 39.23 -39.66
CA GLY A 33 -11.30 38.29 -40.67
C GLY A 33 -10.47 38.90 -41.81
N GLY A 34 -9.86 38.02 -42.60
CA GLY A 34 -9.14 38.35 -43.85
C GLY A 34 -8.20 37.21 -44.24
N GLY A 35 -8.44 36.61 -45.41
CA GLY A 35 -7.73 35.43 -45.92
C GLY A 35 -6.40 35.71 -46.65
N GLY A 36 -5.78 34.60 -47.09
CA GLY A 36 -4.50 34.49 -47.79
C GLY A 36 -3.45 33.87 -46.86
N GLY A 37 -2.79 32.74 -47.11
CA GLY A 37 -2.51 32.00 -48.33
C GLY A 37 -1.00 31.73 -48.37
N GLY A 38 -0.58 30.48 -48.11
CA GLY A 38 0.74 29.97 -48.52
C GLY A 38 1.74 29.58 -47.42
N GLY A 39 1.98 28.26 -47.31
CA GLY A 39 3.34 27.70 -47.23
C GLY A 39 3.92 27.38 -45.84
N GLY A 40 4.04 26.08 -45.52
CA GLY A 40 5.21 25.59 -44.78
C GLY A 40 4.98 24.64 -43.60
N SER A 41 5.52 23.43 -43.75
CA SER A 41 5.82 22.41 -42.74
C SER A 41 4.64 21.59 -42.20
N GLY A 42 4.35 20.50 -42.92
CA GLY A 42 3.51 19.42 -42.43
C GLY A 42 4.18 18.71 -41.27
N THR A 43 3.67 18.92 -40.06
CA THR A 43 3.73 17.94 -39.00
C THR A 43 2.94 16.72 -39.45
N MET A 44 3.61 15.57 -39.63
CA MET A 44 2.93 14.31 -39.83
C MET A 44 2.13 13.98 -38.57
N VAL A 45 0.85 14.37 -38.56
CA VAL A 45 -0.14 13.76 -37.68
C VAL A 45 -0.23 12.30 -38.13
N ALA A 46 0.12 11.37 -37.24
CA ALA A 46 -0.05 9.95 -37.50
C ALA A 46 -1.51 9.71 -37.95
N LYS A 47 -1.69 9.21 -39.17
CA LYS A 47 -3.00 8.80 -39.68
C LYS A 47 -3.56 7.76 -38.72
N VAL A 48 -4.72 8.04 -38.16
CA VAL A 48 -5.55 7.02 -37.52
C VAL A 48 -6.01 6.10 -38.64
N ASP A 49 -5.55 4.85 -38.64
CA ASP A 49 -6.13 3.83 -39.53
C ASP A 49 -7.61 3.74 -39.18
N ALA A 50 -8.47 4.14 -40.12
CA ALA A 50 -9.91 4.03 -39.95
C ALA A 50 -10.26 2.54 -39.76
N PRO A 51 -11.20 2.20 -38.84
CA PRO A 51 -11.58 0.81 -38.61
C PRO A 51 -12.04 0.18 -39.92
N SER A 52 -11.49 -1.00 -40.23
CA SER A 52 -11.81 -1.71 -41.46
C SER A 52 -13.27 -2.20 -41.47
N THR A 53 -13.81 -2.49 -40.29
CA THR A 53 -15.20 -2.86 -40.05
C THR A 53 -15.69 -2.23 -38.74
N PRO A 54 -16.90 -1.64 -38.70
CA PRO A 54 -17.49 -1.15 -37.45
C PRO A 54 -17.68 -2.29 -36.43
N PRO A 55 -17.39 -2.07 -35.14
CA PRO A 55 -17.59 -3.08 -34.11
C PRO A 55 -19.07 -3.38 -33.88
N ALA A 56 -19.42 -4.67 -33.78
CA ALA A 56 -20.76 -5.09 -33.38
C ALA A 56 -21.02 -4.71 -31.91
N ARG A 57 -22.23 -4.24 -31.61
CA ARG A 57 -22.63 -3.93 -30.23
C ARG A 57 -23.27 -5.16 -29.59
N ALA A 58 -22.72 -5.59 -28.45
CA ALA A 58 -23.31 -6.66 -27.67
C ALA A 58 -24.66 -6.25 -27.06
N ALA A 59 -25.49 -7.23 -26.72
CA ALA A 59 -26.75 -6.98 -26.02
C ALA A 59 -26.51 -6.21 -24.72
N ALA A 60 -27.39 -5.26 -24.42
CA ALA A 60 -27.31 -4.48 -23.19
C ALA A 60 -27.36 -5.41 -21.98
N ARG A 61 -26.36 -5.28 -21.11
CA ARG A 61 -26.38 -5.91 -19.78
C ARG A 61 -27.08 -4.96 -18.81
N GLY A 62 -27.63 -5.50 -17.73
CA GLY A 62 -28.12 -4.68 -16.62
C GLY A 62 -27.02 -3.73 -16.10
N PRO A 63 -27.34 -2.83 -15.15
CA PRO A 63 -26.35 -1.90 -14.63
C PRO A 63 -25.14 -2.66 -14.08
N GLU A 64 -23.95 -2.28 -14.52
CA GLU A 64 -22.66 -2.80 -14.10
C GLU A 64 -21.75 -1.61 -13.74
N ARG A 65 -20.83 -1.82 -12.81
CA ARG A 65 -19.82 -0.81 -12.44
C ARG A 65 -18.43 -1.41 -12.49
N ALA A 66 -17.46 -0.62 -12.94
CA ALA A 66 -16.05 -0.98 -12.89
C ALA A 66 -15.52 -0.90 -11.45
N VAL A 67 -14.73 -1.91 -11.06
CA VAL A 67 -14.01 -1.95 -9.78
C VAL A 67 -12.49 -2.03 -9.97
N TYR A 68 -12.03 -2.42 -11.15
CA TYR A 68 -10.62 -2.44 -11.53
C TYR A 68 -10.46 -2.09 -13.01
N SER A 69 -9.81 -0.97 -13.33
CA SER A 69 -9.54 -0.53 -14.70
C SER A 69 -8.18 -1.08 -15.15
N LEU A 70 -8.16 -1.98 -16.12
CA LEU A 70 -6.91 -2.52 -16.68
C LEU A 70 -6.14 -1.44 -17.44
N VAL A 71 -6.86 -0.50 -18.07
CA VAL A 71 -6.26 0.64 -18.78
C VAL A 71 -5.51 1.56 -17.82
N ASP A 72 -6.10 1.86 -16.65
CA ASP A 72 -5.43 2.69 -15.64
C ASP A 72 -4.27 1.93 -14.99
N ASN A 73 -4.42 0.62 -14.78
CA ASN A 73 -3.40 -0.26 -14.21
C ASN A 73 -2.41 -0.80 -15.24
N ARG A 74 -2.31 -0.19 -16.43
CA ARG A 74 -1.44 -0.65 -17.53
C ARG A 74 0.03 -0.86 -17.15
N LEU A 75 0.55 -0.08 -16.20
CA LEU A 75 1.94 -0.22 -15.71
C LEU A 75 2.17 -1.51 -14.89
N SER A 76 1.11 -2.13 -14.38
CA SER A 76 1.14 -3.42 -13.70
C SER A 76 1.14 -4.61 -14.67
N ALA A 77 0.84 -4.39 -15.96
CA ALA A 77 0.80 -5.45 -16.95
C ALA A 77 2.19 -6.05 -17.22
N HIS A 78 2.24 -7.36 -17.43
CA HIS A 78 3.40 -8.07 -17.96
C HIS A 78 3.19 -8.28 -19.45
N LEU A 79 4.14 -7.81 -20.27
CA LEU A 79 4.04 -7.86 -21.72
C LEU A 79 4.76 -9.11 -22.22
N THR A 80 4.06 -9.94 -22.99
CA THR A 80 4.68 -11.00 -23.80
C THR A 80 4.60 -10.59 -25.26
N ARG A 81 5.69 -10.76 -26.02
CA ARG A 81 5.73 -10.50 -27.46
C ARG A 81 6.61 -11.54 -28.17
N GLY A 82 6.08 -12.16 -29.23
CA GLY A 82 6.80 -13.20 -29.98
C GLY A 82 7.18 -14.40 -29.11
N GLY A 83 6.35 -14.72 -28.11
CA GLY A 83 6.58 -15.79 -27.13
C GLY A 83 7.63 -15.51 -26.05
N GLY A 84 8.21 -14.31 -25.99
CA GLY A 84 9.15 -13.88 -24.94
C GLY A 84 8.53 -12.87 -23.98
N LEU A 85 8.90 -12.92 -22.70
CA LEU A 85 8.54 -11.88 -21.73
C LEU A 85 9.36 -10.63 -22.05
N LEU A 86 8.70 -9.50 -22.29
CA LEU A 86 9.32 -8.22 -22.67
C LEU A 86 9.14 -7.21 -21.54
N LEU A 87 10.26 -6.69 -21.03
CA LEU A 87 10.32 -5.67 -19.99
C LEU A 87 10.68 -4.34 -20.64
N PRO A 88 9.76 -3.36 -20.73
CA PRO A 88 10.07 -2.01 -21.14
C PRO A 88 10.84 -1.31 -20.02
N ALA A 89 12.18 -1.34 -20.05
CA ALA A 89 13.01 -0.79 -18.98
C ALA A 89 12.89 0.73 -18.86
N GLY A 90 12.62 1.42 -19.97
CA GLY A 90 12.28 2.84 -19.98
C GLY A 90 10.95 3.19 -19.30
N SER A 91 10.08 2.20 -19.05
CA SER A 91 8.77 2.45 -18.46
C SER A 91 8.83 2.57 -16.95
N ALA A 92 7.97 3.42 -16.37
CA ALA A 92 7.73 3.41 -14.94
C ALA A 92 7.35 2.01 -14.44
N GLY A 93 6.55 1.26 -15.20
CA GLY A 93 6.12 -0.10 -14.86
C GLY A 93 7.26 -1.12 -14.75
N PHE A 94 8.49 -0.79 -15.13
CA PHE A 94 9.68 -1.63 -14.87
C PHE A 94 9.93 -1.85 -13.37
N ALA A 95 9.46 -0.93 -12.53
CA ALA A 95 9.60 -0.99 -11.07
C ALA A 95 9.08 -2.29 -10.44
N LYS A 96 8.09 -2.98 -11.03
CA LYS A 96 7.59 -4.26 -10.50
C LYS A 96 8.58 -5.43 -10.58
N TYR A 97 9.63 -5.27 -11.40
CA TYR A 97 10.68 -6.28 -11.57
C TYR A 97 11.94 -5.99 -10.73
N ILE A 98 12.06 -4.83 -10.10
CA ILE A 98 13.27 -4.46 -9.36
C ILE A 98 13.08 -4.70 -7.87
N ARG A 99 14.20 -4.89 -7.17
CA ARG A 99 14.23 -4.98 -5.71
C ARG A 99 15.39 -4.16 -5.18
N PHE A 100 15.18 -3.45 -4.08
CA PHE A 100 16.23 -2.71 -3.40
C PHE A 100 16.02 -2.69 -1.89
N GLY A 101 17.12 -2.69 -1.16
CA GLY A 101 17.16 -2.69 0.30
C GLY A 101 16.97 -1.29 0.89
N ASN A 102 17.58 -1.08 2.05
CA ASN A 102 17.48 0.17 2.81
C ASN A 102 18.17 1.35 2.11
N ILE A 103 17.39 2.28 1.56
CA ILE A 103 17.91 3.50 0.90
C ILE A 103 18.36 4.58 1.89
N MET A 104 17.84 4.57 3.13
CA MET A 104 18.09 5.61 4.13
C MET A 104 19.50 5.55 4.75
N LYS A 105 20.20 4.41 4.66
CA LYS A 105 21.59 4.25 5.14
C LYS A 105 22.64 4.35 4.01
N GLY A 106 22.36 5.16 2.99
CA GLY A 106 23.26 5.32 1.83
C GLY A 106 23.16 4.21 0.79
N GLY A 107 22.15 3.32 0.90
CA GLY A 107 21.86 2.34 -0.13
C GLY A 107 21.41 3.01 -1.42
N LYS A 108 21.94 2.55 -2.56
CA LYS A 108 21.54 3.04 -3.88
C LYS A 108 20.53 2.09 -4.51
N LYS A 109 19.54 2.65 -5.22
CA LYS A 109 18.69 1.86 -6.13
C LYS A 109 19.58 1.39 -7.27
N ALA A 110 19.60 0.09 -7.59
CA ALA A 110 20.42 -0.46 -8.66
C ALA A 110 20.02 0.02 -10.06
N TRP A 111 18.79 0.55 -10.17
CA TRP A 111 18.22 1.13 -11.37
C TRP A 111 17.77 2.56 -11.12
N GLU A 112 18.20 3.48 -11.98
CA GLU A 112 17.61 4.80 -12.18
C GLU A 112 16.57 4.69 -13.27
N LEU A 113 15.28 4.84 -12.91
CA LEU A 113 14.18 4.70 -13.85
C LEU A 113 13.88 6.02 -14.58
N ARG A 114 13.12 5.93 -15.68
CA ARG A 114 12.60 7.07 -16.45
C ARG A 114 13.70 8.02 -16.94
N GLN A 115 14.87 7.48 -17.26
CA GLN A 115 15.96 8.23 -17.89
C GLN A 115 15.76 8.27 -19.40
N THR A 116 16.61 9.00 -20.12
CA THR A 116 16.55 9.07 -21.58
C THR A 116 17.96 9.07 -22.16
N GLU A 117 18.16 8.34 -23.26
CA GLU A 117 19.39 8.38 -24.07
C GLU A 117 18.97 8.60 -25.54
N GLY A 118 19.38 9.73 -26.13
CA GLY A 118 19.03 10.03 -27.53
C GLY A 118 17.53 10.01 -27.85
N GLY A 119 16.68 10.40 -26.88
CA GLY A 119 15.21 10.40 -27.02
C GLY A 119 14.53 9.08 -26.67
N VAL A 120 15.27 7.99 -26.44
CA VAL A 120 14.74 6.69 -26.03
C VAL A 120 14.64 6.63 -24.51
N LYS A 121 13.46 6.27 -23.97
CA LYS A 121 13.27 6.04 -22.54
C LYS A 121 14.06 4.81 -22.08
N VAL A 122 14.81 4.92 -20.98
CA VAL A 122 15.65 3.83 -20.46
C VAL A 122 15.59 3.73 -18.92
N ALA A 123 16.03 2.58 -18.40
CA ALA A 123 16.52 2.46 -17.03
C ALA A 123 18.05 2.39 -17.05
N ARG A 124 18.72 3.23 -16.24
CA ARG A 124 20.18 3.25 -16.13
C ARG A 124 20.65 2.40 -14.95
N MET A 125 21.67 1.59 -15.16
CA MET A 125 22.38 0.89 -14.09
C MET A 125 23.24 1.88 -13.31
N THR A 126 23.12 1.91 -11.98
CA THR A 126 23.80 2.92 -11.12
C THR A 126 25.01 2.36 -10.34
N GLY A 127 25.33 1.09 -10.55
CA GLY A 127 26.37 0.37 -9.84
C GLY A 127 26.94 -0.78 -10.67
N LYS A 128 27.84 -1.56 -10.04
CA LYS A 128 28.50 -2.71 -10.70
C LYS A 128 27.53 -3.78 -11.17
N SER A 129 26.34 -3.85 -10.57
CA SER A 129 25.30 -4.77 -10.97
C SER A 129 23.91 -4.19 -10.79
N ALA A 130 22.97 -4.70 -11.59
CA ALA A 130 21.55 -4.40 -11.45
C ALA A 130 20.73 -5.65 -11.76
N SER A 131 19.79 -5.98 -10.87
CA SER A 131 19.00 -7.21 -10.97
C SER A 131 17.55 -6.91 -11.31
N VAL A 132 16.94 -7.81 -12.07
CA VAL A 132 15.49 -7.91 -12.27
C VAL A 132 15.01 -9.30 -11.85
N PHE A 133 13.76 -9.37 -11.39
CA PHE A 133 13.11 -10.58 -10.92
C PHE A 133 11.84 -10.79 -11.72
N VAL A 134 11.77 -11.85 -12.51
CA VAL A 134 10.75 -12.04 -13.54
C VAL A 134 9.99 -13.35 -13.37
N PRO A 135 8.66 -13.38 -13.59
CA PRO A 135 7.89 -14.60 -13.66
C PRO A 135 7.91 -15.14 -15.10
N LEU A 136 8.53 -16.29 -15.33
CA LEU A 136 8.55 -16.93 -16.64
C LEU A 136 7.57 -18.09 -16.67
N SER A 137 6.93 -18.31 -17.82
CA SER A 137 6.34 -19.61 -18.12
C SER A 137 7.43 -20.62 -18.50
N ALA A 138 7.12 -21.90 -18.35
CA ALA A 138 7.98 -22.99 -18.83
C ALA A 138 8.37 -22.82 -20.31
N ALA A 139 7.44 -22.37 -21.17
CA ALA A 139 7.69 -22.13 -22.59
C ALA A 139 8.70 -20.99 -22.83
N GLN A 140 8.62 -19.91 -22.06
CA GLN A 140 9.58 -18.80 -22.12
C GLN A 140 10.97 -19.23 -21.62
N ALA A 141 11.02 -19.94 -20.49
CA ALA A 141 12.26 -20.41 -19.88
C ALA A 141 13.02 -21.39 -20.81
N ALA A 142 12.30 -22.30 -21.49
CA ALA A 142 12.88 -23.30 -22.39
C ALA A 142 13.60 -22.71 -23.61
N LYS A 143 13.37 -21.43 -23.94
CA LYS A 143 14.06 -20.75 -25.05
C LYS A 143 15.52 -20.38 -24.73
N ASN A 144 15.93 -20.39 -23.46
CA ASN A 144 17.33 -20.29 -23.06
C ASN A 144 18.05 -19.06 -23.65
N ILE A 145 17.36 -17.92 -23.76
CA ILE A 145 17.92 -16.69 -24.32
C ILE A 145 17.42 -15.46 -23.56
N VAL A 146 18.31 -14.50 -23.37
CA VAL A 146 18.00 -13.16 -22.88
C VAL A 146 18.56 -12.15 -23.87
N ARG A 147 17.74 -11.18 -24.29
CA ARG A 147 18.14 -10.08 -25.17
C ARG A 147 18.00 -8.76 -24.45
N LEU A 148 18.96 -7.85 -24.64
CA LEU A 148 18.92 -6.51 -24.10
C LEU A 148 19.19 -5.49 -25.17
N ARG A 149 18.34 -4.48 -25.24
CA ARG A 149 18.61 -3.26 -25.99
C ARG A 149 19.28 -2.26 -25.06
N VAL A 150 20.55 -1.99 -25.33
CA VAL A 150 21.43 -1.29 -24.40
C VAL A 150 22.21 -0.19 -25.09
N PHE A 151 22.33 0.93 -24.40
CA PHE A 151 23.21 2.04 -24.73
C PHE A 151 24.41 2.05 -23.77
N SER A 152 25.61 2.16 -24.32
CA SER A 152 26.84 2.36 -23.57
C SER A 152 27.62 3.54 -24.15
N LYS A 153 28.30 4.32 -23.31
CA LYS A 153 29.14 5.45 -23.75
C LYS A 153 30.52 5.03 -24.27
N ALA A 154 30.86 3.75 -24.12
CA ALA A 154 32.12 3.18 -24.54
C ALA A 154 31.96 1.68 -24.83
N GLU A 155 32.90 1.12 -25.60
CA GLU A 155 32.98 -0.32 -25.76
C GLU A 155 33.31 -1.01 -24.43
N GLY A 156 32.85 -2.25 -24.29
CA GLY A 156 33.13 -3.03 -23.11
C GLY A 156 32.39 -4.35 -23.07
N ALA A 157 31.94 -4.75 -21.89
CA ALA A 157 31.30 -6.04 -21.67
C ALA A 157 30.06 -5.91 -20.78
N ILE A 158 29.08 -6.76 -21.05
CA ILE A 158 27.94 -7.01 -20.16
C ILE A 158 27.91 -8.49 -19.83
N SER A 159 27.77 -8.84 -18.56
CA SER A 159 27.53 -10.22 -18.15
C SER A 159 26.17 -10.37 -17.47
N LEU A 160 25.58 -11.55 -17.62
CA LEU A 160 24.33 -11.97 -17.00
C LEU A 160 24.58 -13.16 -16.09
N LYS A 161 24.09 -13.06 -14.86
CA LYS A 161 23.95 -14.17 -13.92
C LYS A 161 22.48 -14.53 -13.75
N VAL A 162 22.13 -15.79 -13.99
CA VAL A 162 20.77 -16.32 -13.87
C VAL A 162 20.67 -17.22 -12.64
N ASN A 163 19.80 -16.91 -11.68
CA ASN A 163 19.55 -17.73 -10.49
C ASN A 163 20.83 -18.19 -9.76
N ASP A 164 21.81 -17.29 -9.63
CA ASP A 164 23.13 -17.52 -9.01
C ASP A 164 24.09 -18.49 -9.75
N ASN A 165 23.78 -18.83 -11.01
CA ASN A 165 24.67 -19.63 -11.87
C ASN A 165 25.90 -18.83 -12.37
N LYS A 166 26.75 -19.49 -13.18
CA LYS A 166 27.92 -18.88 -13.81
C LYS A 166 27.50 -17.75 -14.76
N ASP A 167 28.36 -16.72 -14.81
CA ASP A 167 28.18 -15.55 -15.66
C ASP A 167 28.21 -15.93 -17.15
N ILE A 168 27.28 -15.33 -17.91
CA ILE A 168 27.19 -15.40 -19.36
C ILE A 168 27.64 -14.05 -19.90
N ASN A 169 28.69 -14.01 -20.70
CA ASN A 169 29.31 -12.77 -21.16
C ASN A 169 28.80 -12.38 -22.56
N GLY A 170 28.58 -11.09 -22.77
CA GLY A 170 28.32 -10.45 -24.04
C GLY A 170 29.16 -9.18 -24.20
N LYS A 171 29.26 -8.70 -25.44
CA LYS A 171 29.99 -7.47 -25.78
C LYS A 171 29.05 -6.26 -25.69
N LEU A 172 29.56 -5.14 -25.17
CA LEU A 172 28.92 -3.83 -25.31
C LEU A 172 29.66 -3.04 -26.38
N GLU A 173 28.89 -2.46 -27.29
CA GLU A 173 29.39 -1.53 -28.30
C GLU A 173 29.26 -0.09 -27.81
N ASN A 174 30.07 0.82 -28.35
CA ASN A 174 29.88 2.24 -28.14
C ASN A 174 28.58 2.68 -28.84
N GLY A 175 27.69 3.31 -28.10
CA GLY A 175 26.35 3.68 -28.53
C GLY A 175 25.34 2.56 -28.31
N TRP A 176 24.39 2.47 -29.22
CA TRP A 176 23.22 1.60 -29.14
C TRP A 176 23.50 0.24 -29.78
N SER A 177 23.28 -0.84 -29.02
CA SER A 177 23.36 -2.21 -29.53
C SER A 177 22.21 -3.08 -28.99
N THR A 178 22.01 -4.27 -29.60
CA THR A 178 21.19 -5.34 -29.04
C THR A 178 22.10 -6.51 -28.71
N VAL A 179 22.21 -6.84 -27.42
CA VAL A 179 23.04 -7.93 -26.95
C VAL A 179 22.18 -9.17 -26.74
N GLU A 180 22.57 -10.27 -27.37
CA GLU A 180 21.96 -11.59 -27.15
C GLU A 180 22.86 -12.43 -26.24
N LEU A 181 22.27 -12.98 -25.18
CA LEU A 181 22.94 -13.81 -24.20
C LEU A 181 22.29 -15.19 -24.20
N ALA A 182 22.98 -16.17 -24.78
CA ALA A 182 22.57 -17.56 -24.77
C ALA A 182 22.73 -18.13 -23.35
N VAL A 183 21.62 -18.46 -22.71
CA VAL A 183 21.59 -18.98 -21.35
C VAL A 183 21.77 -20.50 -21.40
N PRO A 184 22.69 -21.09 -20.63
CA PRO A 184 22.79 -22.55 -20.57
C PRO A 184 21.47 -23.20 -20.14
N ALA A 185 21.13 -24.32 -20.79
CA ALA A 185 19.89 -25.04 -20.53
C ALA A 185 19.70 -25.36 -19.04
N GLY A 186 18.50 -25.13 -18.52
CA GLY A 186 18.14 -25.39 -17.14
C GLY A 186 18.47 -24.27 -16.14
N GLN A 187 19.17 -23.19 -16.55
CA GLN A 187 19.37 -22.04 -15.65
C GLN A 187 18.11 -21.17 -15.53
N LEU A 188 17.39 -20.95 -16.63
CA LEU A 188 16.04 -20.38 -16.60
C LEU A 188 15.05 -21.48 -16.21
N ARG A 189 14.07 -21.13 -15.39
CA ARG A 189 13.02 -22.05 -14.92
C ARG A 189 11.63 -21.45 -15.04
N ASP A 190 10.61 -22.29 -14.95
CA ASP A 190 9.23 -21.84 -14.76
C ASP A 190 9.10 -21.09 -13.41
N GLY A 191 8.28 -20.05 -13.37
CA GLY A 191 8.09 -19.17 -12.22
C GLY A 191 9.19 -18.12 -12.05
N GLU A 192 9.54 -17.82 -10.80
CA GLU A 192 10.43 -16.71 -10.44
C GLU A 192 11.91 -16.97 -10.79
N ASN A 193 12.48 -16.03 -11.56
CA ASN A 193 13.89 -16.02 -11.94
C ASN A 193 14.55 -14.69 -11.53
N ALA A 194 15.77 -14.76 -11.00
CA ALA A 194 16.62 -13.60 -10.75
C ALA A 194 17.64 -13.46 -11.89
N LEU A 195 17.64 -12.32 -12.56
CA LEU A 195 18.59 -11.98 -13.63
C LEU A 195 19.42 -10.79 -13.17
N SER A 196 20.73 -10.99 -12.95
CA SER A 196 21.65 -9.94 -12.51
C SER A 196 22.61 -9.58 -13.62
N PHE A 197 22.56 -8.32 -14.06
CA PHE A 197 23.41 -7.78 -15.10
C PHE A 197 24.60 -7.06 -14.48
N PHE A 198 25.77 -7.20 -15.10
CA PHE A 198 27.01 -6.50 -14.72
C PHE A 198 27.58 -5.84 -15.96
N ALA A 199 27.80 -4.54 -15.93
CA ALA A 199 28.36 -3.79 -17.05
C ALA A 199 29.78 -3.31 -16.75
N LYS A 200 30.63 -3.29 -17.78
CA LYS A 200 31.96 -2.67 -17.78
C LYS A 200 32.09 -1.83 -19.05
N PRO A 201 32.23 -0.49 -18.96
CA PRO A 201 32.17 0.32 -17.75
C PRO A 201 30.79 0.23 -17.05
N SER A 202 30.72 0.58 -15.76
CA SER A 202 29.59 0.27 -14.87
C SER A 202 28.29 1.04 -15.12
N GLU A 203 28.17 1.74 -16.23
CA GLU A 203 27.02 2.58 -16.57
C GLU A 203 26.47 2.17 -17.93
N ALA A 204 25.48 1.27 -17.92
CA ALA A 204 24.72 0.89 -19.10
C ALA A 204 23.26 1.32 -18.94
N SER A 205 22.70 1.84 -20.03
CA SER A 205 21.31 2.30 -20.11
C SER A 205 20.50 1.30 -20.92
N VAL A 206 19.45 0.72 -20.34
CA VAL A 206 18.67 -0.35 -20.95
C VAL A 206 17.31 0.19 -21.39
N ALA A 207 16.97 0.05 -22.67
CA ALA A 207 15.65 0.40 -23.19
C ALA A 207 14.64 -0.72 -22.92
N TRP A 208 15.03 -1.96 -23.18
CA TRP A 208 14.21 -3.14 -22.91
C TRP A 208 15.02 -4.42 -22.72
N ILE A 209 14.40 -5.38 -22.05
CA ILE A 209 14.92 -6.74 -21.82
C ILE A 209 13.87 -7.74 -22.31
N GLN A 210 14.24 -8.66 -23.18
CA GLN A 210 13.39 -9.79 -23.58
C GLN A 210 13.97 -11.09 -23.00
N ILE A 211 13.12 -11.89 -22.36
CA ILE A 211 13.48 -13.21 -21.85
C ILE A 211 12.68 -14.27 -22.63
N GLY A 212 13.41 -15.17 -23.28
CA GLY A 212 12.86 -16.10 -24.24
C GLY A 212 12.46 -15.43 -25.55
N GLY A 213 11.46 -15.99 -26.24
CA GLY A 213 11.00 -15.51 -27.54
C GLY A 213 11.89 -15.95 -28.72
N ALA A 214 11.25 -16.12 -29.89
CA ALA A 214 11.94 -16.64 -31.08
C ALA A 214 12.88 -15.62 -31.73
N ALA A 215 12.51 -14.34 -31.70
CA ALA A 215 13.26 -13.25 -32.31
C ALA A 215 13.24 -11.99 -31.43
N SER A 216 14.19 -11.08 -31.70
CA SER A 216 14.21 -9.74 -31.12
C SER A 216 12.87 -9.03 -31.38
N PRO A 217 12.32 -8.26 -30.42
CA PRO A 217 11.06 -7.55 -30.59
C PRO A 217 11.13 -6.42 -31.63
N GLY A 218 12.34 -6.05 -32.10
CA GLY A 218 12.57 -5.03 -33.11
C GLY A 218 13.14 -3.74 -32.52
N ASP A 219 12.69 -2.60 -33.04
CA ASP A 219 13.09 -1.27 -32.58
C ASP A 219 12.50 -0.90 -31.21
N ASP A 220 12.79 0.31 -30.73
CA ASP A 220 12.33 0.81 -29.43
C ASP A 220 10.81 1.08 -29.38
N GLY A 221 10.12 1.10 -30.52
CA GLY A 221 8.65 1.21 -30.59
C GLY A 221 7.95 -0.12 -30.26
N SER A 222 8.66 -1.24 -30.34
CA SER A 222 8.14 -2.58 -30.09
C SER A 222 7.64 -2.83 -28.65
N VAL A 223 7.99 -1.96 -27.71
CA VAL A 223 7.55 -2.04 -26.31
C VAL A 223 6.30 -1.22 -26.01
N GLN A 224 5.77 -0.45 -26.98
CA GLN A 224 4.55 0.33 -26.78
C GLN A 224 3.31 -0.57 -26.80
N PHE A 225 2.47 -0.46 -25.77
CA PHE A 225 1.23 -1.23 -25.61
C PHE A 225 0.04 -0.37 -25.16
N TYR A 226 0.16 0.97 -25.25
CA TYR A 226 -0.89 1.91 -24.88
C TYR A 226 -0.92 3.08 -25.87
N ASP A 227 -2.11 3.46 -26.29
CA ASP A 227 -2.37 4.66 -27.09
C ASP A 227 -3.03 5.72 -26.19
N PRO A 228 -2.33 6.82 -25.87
CA PRO A 228 -2.88 7.87 -25.02
C PRO A 228 -4.01 8.68 -25.68
N ALA A 229 -4.03 8.78 -27.03
CA ALA A 229 -5.07 9.51 -27.75
C ALA A 229 -6.40 8.74 -27.70
N GLN A 230 -6.34 7.41 -27.83
CA GLN A 230 -7.51 6.55 -27.75
C GLN A 230 -7.83 6.08 -26.32
N LYS A 231 -6.92 6.31 -25.36
CA LYS A 231 -6.97 5.73 -24.01
C LYS A 231 -7.20 4.21 -24.06
N ALA A 232 -6.47 3.55 -24.93
CA ALA A 232 -6.69 2.15 -25.27
C ALA A 232 -5.40 1.34 -25.20
N LEU A 233 -5.49 0.12 -24.66
CA LEU A 233 -4.43 -0.86 -24.72
C LEU A 233 -4.24 -1.30 -26.18
N GLN A 234 -2.99 -1.47 -26.57
CA GLN A 234 -2.58 -1.85 -27.91
C GLN A 234 -1.96 -3.24 -27.86
N LEU A 235 -2.62 -4.22 -28.49
CA LEU A 235 -2.19 -5.61 -28.52
C LEU A 235 -1.90 -6.03 -29.97
N PRO A 236 -0.66 -5.89 -30.44
CA PRO A 236 -0.20 -6.52 -31.68
C PRO A 236 -0.47 -8.02 -31.71
N LYS A 237 -0.54 -8.59 -32.91
CA LYS A 237 -0.59 -10.05 -33.10
C LYS A 237 0.58 -10.71 -32.35
N GLU A 238 0.34 -11.89 -31.75
CA GLU A 238 1.32 -12.64 -30.95
C GLU A 238 1.87 -11.84 -29.75
N SER A 239 1.02 -10.97 -29.18
CA SER A 239 1.29 -10.32 -27.91
C SER A 239 0.22 -10.62 -26.88
N THR A 240 0.66 -10.71 -25.62
CA THR A 240 -0.21 -10.92 -24.47
C THR A 240 0.07 -9.87 -23.42
N LEU A 241 -0.97 -9.29 -22.83
CA LEU A 241 -0.88 -8.51 -21.60
C LEU A 241 -1.43 -9.35 -20.45
N SER A 242 -0.58 -9.60 -19.45
CA SER A 242 -0.95 -10.38 -18.26
C SER A 242 -1.07 -9.49 -17.03
N TYR A 243 -2.17 -9.61 -16.30
CA TYR A 243 -2.40 -8.92 -15.04
C TYR A 243 -2.54 -9.93 -13.90
N TYR A 244 -1.99 -9.62 -12.73
CA TYR A 244 -2.21 -10.40 -11.51
C TYR A 244 -3.19 -9.66 -10.61
N VAL A 245 -4.39 -10.21 -10.46
CA VAL A 245 -5.50 -9.51 -9.81
C VAL A 245 -6.33 -10.49 -8.98
N MET A 246 -6.99 -9.98 -7.94
CA MET A 246 -8.00 -10.75 -7.21
C MET A 246 -9.35 -10.59 -7.91
N ILE A 247 -10.09 -11.69 -8.10
CA ILE A 247 -11.40 -11.63 -8.77
C ILE A 247 -12.50 -11.34 -7.74
N PRO A 248 -13.27 -10.24 -7.87
CA PRO A 248 -14.39 -9.96 -6.98
C PRO A 248 -15.55 -10.92 -7.22
N ASP A 249 -16.50 -10.97 -6.28
CA ASP A 249 -17.73 -11.75 -6.46
C ASP A 249 -18.52 -11.26 -7.69
N LYS A 250 -19.05 -12.22 -8.46
CA LYS A 250 -19.84 -11.98 -9.69
C LYS A 250 -19.13 -11.15 -10.77
N ALA A 251 -17.80 -11.10 -10.73
CA ALA A 251 -17.04 -10.28 -11.66
C ALA A 251 -17.12 -10.79 -13.11
N LYS A 252 -17.12 -9.84 -14.03
CA LYS A 252 -16.84 -10.08 -15.46
C LYS A 252 -15.70 -9.19 -15.90
N LEU A 253 -14.96 -9.60 -16.92
CA LEU A 253 -14.08 -8.70 -17.66
C LEU A 253 -14.87 -8.11 -18.84
N ALA A 254 -15.00 -6.79 -18.90
CA ALA A 254 -15.60 -6.07 -20.02
C ALA A 254 -14.55 -5.21 -20.73
N GLY A 255 -14.79 -4.87 -22.00
CA GLY A 255 -13.97 -3.94 -22.77
C GLY A 255 -14.50 -3.73 -24.17
N ASP A 256 -14.03 -2.66 -24.82
CA ASP A 256 -14.52 -2.19 -26.11
C ASP A 256 -13.41 -2.19 -27.17
N LEU A 257 -13.71 -2.79 -28.32
CA LEU A 257 -12.83 -2.83 -29.49
C LEU A 257 -13.17 -1.73 -30.50
N SER A 258 -12.16 -1.14 -31.13
CA SER A 258 -12.34 -0.11 -32.16
C SER A 258 -12.62 -0.66 -33.56
N ASP A 259 -12.18 -1.89 -33.85
CA ASP A 259 -12.39 -2.58 -35.13
C ASP A 259 -13.14 -3.90 -34.89
N GLY A 260 -14.25 -4.09 -35.59
CA GLY A 260 -15.12 -5.26 -35.47
C GLY A 260 -14.53 -6.57 -35.98
N SER A 261 -13.44 -6.52 -36.75
CA SER A 261 -12.70 -7.71 -37.20
C SER A 261 -11.75 -8.26 -36.12
N CYS A 262 -11.37 -7.44 -35.14
CA CYS A 262 -10.49 -7.83 -34.05
C CYS A 262 -11.24 -8.56 -32.93
N GLN A 263 -10.52 -9.39 -32.18
CA GLN A 263 -11.01 -10.03 -30.96
C GLN A 263 -9.91 -9.98 -29.88
N ILE A 264 -10.30 -10.02 -28.61
CA ILE A 264 -9.35 -10.27 -27.51
C ILE A 264 -9.68 -11.63 -26.91
N GLY A 265 -8.76 -12.58 -27.01
CA GLY A 265 -8.79 -13.81 -26.23
C GLY A 265 -8.53 -13.50 -24.77
N VAL A 266 -9.32 -14.08 -23.87
CA VAL A 266 -9.20 -13.91 -22.42
C VAL A 266 -8.96 -15.28 -21.81
N LEU A 267 -7.87 -15.41 -21.06
CA LEU A 267 -7.61 -16.58 -20.21
C LEU A 267 -7.28 -16.09 -18.79
N ALA A 268 -8.14 -16.42 -17.85
CA ALA A 268 -7.92 -16.23 -16.43
C ALA A 268 -7.51 -17.57 -15.81
N THR A 269 -6.38 -17.62 -15.11
CA THR A 269 -5.89 -18.83 -14.42
C THR A 269 -5.65 -18.52 -12.95
N ALA A 270 -6.19 -19.31 -12.03
CA ALA A 270 -5.95 -19.22 -10.59
C ALA A 270 -4.80 -20.13 -10.14
N GLU A 271 -4.29 -19.90 -8.92
CA GLU A 271 -3.19 -20.68 -8.34
C GLU A 271 -3.49 -22.19 -8.23
N ASP A 272 -4.75 -22.58 -8.06
CA ASP A 272 -5.18 -23.98 -7.98
C ASP A 272 -5.40 -24.63 -9.35
N GLY A 273 -5.04 -23.96 -10.44
CA GLY A 273 -5.20 -24.42 -11.81
C GLY A 273 -6.60 -24.23 -12.39
N SER A 274 -7.58 -23.76 -11.60
CA SER A 274 -8.90 -23.41 -12.15
C SER A 274 -8.78 -22.22 -13.10
N THR A 275 -9.46 -22.30 -14.25
CA THR A 275 -9.39 -21.26 -15.28
C THR A 275 -10.72 -20.54 -15.45
N ALA A 276 -10.82 -19.55 -16.32
CA ALA A 276 -12.01 -18.98 -16.96
C ALA A 276 -11.56 -18.40 -18.31
N GLU A 277 -12.27 -18.72 -19.39
CA GLU A 277 -11.84 -18.33 -20.74
C GLU A 277 -13.00 -17.79 -21.55
N GLY A 278 -12.69 -16.95 -22.52
CA GLY A 278 -13.68 -16.37 -23.41
C GLY A 278 -13.06 -15.38 -24.38
N LYS A 279 -13.90 -14.61 -25.06
CA LYS A 279 -13.46 -13.59 -26.01
C LYS A 279 -14.23 -12.29 -25.82
N LEU A 280 -13.52 -11.18 -25.86
CA LEU A 280 -14.14 -9.87 -26.09
C LEU A 280 -14.27 -9.66 -27.59
N THR A 281 -15.47 -9.26 -28.01
CA THR A 281 -15.84 -8.99 -29.40
C THR A 281 -16.63 -7.69 -29.45
N GLY A 282 -16.25 -6.76 -30.34
CA GLY A 282 -16.93 -5.49 -30.50
C GLY A 282 -17.07 -4.65 -29.22
N THR A 283 -18.16 -3.87 -29.12
CA THR A 283 -18.45 -2.95 -28.01
C THR A 283 -19.40 -3.58 -27.01
N GLY A 284 -19.09 -3.47 -25.72
CA GLY A 284 -19.92 -3.94 -24.63
C GLY A 284 -19.91 -5.45 -24.43
N SER A 285 -18.98 -6.20 -25.02
CA SER A 285 -18.81 -7.63 -24.71
C SER A 285 -18.19 -7.83 -23.31
N ALA A 286 -18.34 -9.03 -22.76
CA ALA A 286 -17.67 -9.40 -21.51
C ALA A 286 -17.47 -10.91 -21.41
N VAL A 287 -16.48 -11.28 -20.61
CA VAL A 287 -16.19 -12.67 -20.22
C VAL A 287 -16.53 -12.84 -18.74
N ASP A 288 -17.33 -13.85 -18.43
CA ASP A 288 -17.72 -14.17 -17.05
C ASP A 288 -16.56 -14.81 -16.29
N LEU A 289 -16.17 -14.20 -15.18
CA LEU A 289 -15.09 -14.66 -14.31
C LEU A 289 -15.61 -15.11 -12.94
N SER A 290 -16.93 -15.13 -12.72
CA SER A 290 -17.56 -15.41 -11.43
C SER A 290 -17.14 -16.74 -10.81
N ARG A 291 -16.81 -17.75 -11.63
CA ARG A 291 -16.28 -19.06 -11.15
C ARG A 291 -14.93 -18.97 -10.44
N LEU A 292 -14.22 -17.84 -10.57
CA LEU A 292 -12.93 -17.57 -9.94
C LEU A 292 -13.04 -16.57 -8.78
N ALA A 293 -14.25 -16.21 -8.33
CA ALA A 293 -14.47 -15.26 -7.25
C ALA A 293 -13.63 -15.57 -6.00
N GLY A 294 -13.00 -14.53 -5.43
CA GLY A 294 -12.15 -14.60 -4.24
C GLY A 294 -10.77 -15.22 -4.47
N LYS A 295 -10.41 -15.61 -5.70
CA LYS A 295 -9.09 -16.16 -6.04
C LYS A 295 -8.14 -15.09 -6.59
N ALA A 296 -6.86 -15.27 -6.32
CA ALA A 296 -5.79 -14.60 -7.07
C ALA A 296 -5.70 -15.25 -8.45
N VAL A 297 -5.64 -14.43 -9.51
CA VAL A 297 -5.71 -14.86 -10.90
C VAL A 297 -4.66 -14.13 -11.73
N ARG A 298 -4.00 -14.87 -12.62
CA ARG A 298 -3.33 -14.31 -13.79
C ARG A 298 -4.35 -14.19 -14.92
N LEU A 299 -4.59 -12.98 -15.37
CA LEU A 299 -5.50 -12.63 -16.45
C LEU A 299 -4.68 -12.28 -17.69
N ASP A 300 -4.68 -13.17 -18.68
CA ASP A 300 -4.01 -13.02 -19.96
C ASP A 300 -4.99 -12.49 -21.02
N LEU A 301 -4.60 -11.40 -21.69
CA LEU A 301 -5.32 -10.79 -22.81
C LEU A 301 -4.48 -10.92 -24.08
N GLU A 302 -5.01 -11.57 -25.12
CA GLU A 302 -4.31 -11.79 -26.38
C GLU A 302 -5.08 -11.19 -27.57
N GLY A 303 -4.39 -10.39 -28.40
CA GLY A 303 -4.95 -9.84 -29.63
C GLY A 303 -5.12 -10.90 -30.72
N MET A 304 -6.33 -11.02 -31.27
CA MET A 304 -6.69 -12.01 -32.29
C MET A 304 -7.43 -11.35 -33.47
N GLY A 305 -7.42 -12.02 -34.63
CA GLY A 305 -8.22 -11.64 -35.81
C GLY A 305 -7.66 -10.50 -36.66
N CYS A 306 -6.78 -9.66 -36.10
CA CYS A 306 -6.16 -8.53 -36.80
C CYS A 306 -4.68 -8.33 -36.41
N ALA A 307 -3.97 -7.47 -37.14
CA ALA A 307 -2.55 -7.22 -36.91
C ALA A 307 -2.26 -6.51 -35.57
N LYS A 308 -3.19 -5.65 -35.13
CA LYS A 308 -3.10 -4.91 -33.88
C LYS A 308 -4.49 -4.60 -33.36
N THR A 309 -4.81 -5.08 -32.16
CA THR A 309 -6.10 -4.85 -31.52
C THR A 309 -6.02 -3.66 -30.56
N SER A 310 -6.96 -2.72 -30.67
CA SER A 310 -7.12 -1.60 -29.73
C SER A 310 -8.26 -1.92 -28.76
N LEU A 311 -7.96 -1.96 -27.46
CA LEU A 311 -8.90 -2.32 -26.39
C LEU A 311 -9.03 -1.16 -25.40
N SER A 312 -10.19 -0.50 -25.41
CA SER A 312 -10.55 0.58 -24.49
C SER A 312 -11.52 0.09 -23.42
N SER A 313 -11.74 0.88 -22.37
CA SER A 313 -12.69 0.58 -21.27
C SER A 313 -12.50 -0.79 -20.61
N ALA A 314 -11.32 -1.41 -20.74
CA ALA A 314 -11.05 -2.73 -20.20
C ALA A 314 -11.08 -2.71 -18.68
N ALA A 315 -12.03 -3.41 -18.08
CA ALA A 315 -12.22 -3.39 -16.64
C ALA A 315 -12.84 -4.68 -16.10
N LEU A 316 -12.48 -5.03 -14.85
CA LEU A 316 -13.33 -5.91 -14.05
C LEU A 316 -14.56 -5.12 -13.62
N VAL A 317 -15.73 -5.64 -13.99
CA VAL A 317 -17.03 -5.06 -13.66
C VAL A 317 -17.83 -5.99 -12.78
N VAL A 318 -18.63 -5.42 -11.89
CA VAL A 318 -19.58 -6.15 -11.02
C VAL A 318 -21.00 -5.61 -11.21
N PRO A 319 -22.05 -6.42 -10.95
CA PRO A 319 -23.43 -5.97 -11.06
C PRO A 319 -23.74 -4.78 -10.13
N GLY A 320 -24.62 -3.89 -10.62
CA GLY A 320 -25.15 -2.75 -9.90
C GLY A 320 -24.57 -1.40 -10.36
N SER A 321 -25.31 -0.34 -10.05
CA SER A 321 -24.90 1.04 -10.33
C SER A 321 -23.70 1.45 -9.47
N ALA A 322 -23.01 2.52 -9.90
CA ALA A 322 -21.98 3.17 -9.12
C ALA A 322 -22.55 3.56 -7.72
N PRO A 323 -21.86 3.19 -6.62
CA PRO A 323 -22.32 3.49 -5.28
C PRO A 323 -22.34 5.01 -5.04
N GLN A 324 -23.31 5.45 -4.26
CA GLN A 324 -23.40 6.83 -3.81
C GLN A 324 -22.76 6.95 -2.43
N VAL A 325 -21.77 7.83 -2.30
CA VAL A 325 -21.12 8.10 -1.01
C VAL A 325 -22.07 8.90 -0.14
N LYS A 326 -22.42 8.39 1.04
CA LYS A 326 -23.23 9.13 2.01
C LYS A 326 -22.52 10.43 2.43
N ARG A 327 -23.26 11.53 2.39
CA ARG A 327 -22.84 12.88 2.80
C ARG A 327 -23.84 13.49 3.80
N GLY A 328 -24.09 12.78 4.90
CA GLY A 328 -24.88 13.28 6.02
C GLY A 328 -24.19 14.41 6.80
N THR A 329 -24.81 14.81 7.91
CA THR A 329 -24.27 15.87 8.79
C THR A 329 -22.90 15.49 9.35
N PRO A 330 -21.91 16.40 9.37
CA PRO A 330 -20.63 16.16 10.04
C PRO A 330 -20.80 15.86 11.55
N PRO A 331 -19.94 15.00 12.14
CA PRO A 331 -20.02 14.70 13.57
C PRO A 331 -19.73 15.93 14.41
N LYS A 332 -20.60 16.20 15.38
CA LYS A 332 -20.40 17.27 16.36
C LYS A 332 -19.27 16.90 17.31
N TYR A 333 -19.20 15.62 17.71
CA TYR A 333 -18.21 15.09 18.65
C TYR A 333 -17.38 13.99 18.00
N VAL A 334 -16.11 13.90 18.35
CA VAL A 334 -15.22 12.83 17.87
C VAL A 334 -14.47 12.23 19.05
N LEU A 335 -14.60 10.92 19.21
CA LEU A 335 -13.86 10.12 20.17
C LEU A 335 -12.90 9.20 19.41
N PHE A 336 -11.60 9.44 19.57
CA PHE A 336 -10.54 8.63 18.97
C PHE A 336 -9.80 7.87 20.06
N ILE A 337 -9.85 6.53 20.01
CA ILE A 337 -9.23 5.65 20.99
C ILE A 337 -8.16 4.81 20.30
N ILE A 338 -6.96 4.86 20.84
CA ILE A 338 -5.90 3.90 20.55
C ILE A 338 -5.77 2.97 21.75
N MET A 339 -6.01 1.68 21.52
CA MET A 339 -5.75 0.59 22.47
C MET A 339 -4.37 0.04 22.14
N ASP A 340 -3.33 0.60 22.77
CA ASP A 340 -1.93 0.35 22.44
C ASP A 340 -1.61 -1.15 22.48
N SER A 341 -1.06 -1.68 21.39
CA SER A 341 -0.75 -3.11 21.24
C SER A 341 -1.94 -4.10 21.21
N LEU A 342 -3.18 -3.63 21.00
CA LEU A 342 -4.32 -4.53 20.78
C LEU A 342 -4.21 -5.24 19.42
N ARG A 343 -4.10 -6.56 19.44
CA ARG A 343 -4.07 -7.39 18.23
C ARG A 343 -5.47 -7.62 17.68
N ALA A 344 -5.60 -7.63 16.35
CA ALA A 344 -6.87 -7.92 15.70
C ALA A 344 -7.40 -9.32 16.10
N ASP A 345 -6.53 -10.34 16.15
CA ASP A 345 -6.90 -11.73 16.44
C ASP A 345 -7.33 -12.01 17.89
N ARG A 346 -7.34 -10.97 18.75
CA ARG A 346 -7.73 -11.03 20.17
C ARG A 346 -9.13 -10.55 20.46
N VAL A 347 -9.88 -10.18 19.42
CA VAL A 347 -11.30 -9.83 19.51
C VAL A 347 -12.12 -10.66 18.51
N ARG A 348 -13.32 -11.09 18.92
CA ARG A 348 -14.13 -12.05 18.15
C ARG A 348 -14.54 -11.62 16.74
N PRO A 349 -14.75 -10.33 16.42
CA PRO A 349 -15.09 -9.92 15.05
C PRO A 349 -14.05 -10.29 13.98
N PHE A 350 -12.78 -10.46 14.38
CA PHE A 350 -11.65 -10.85 13.52
C PHE A 350 -11.25 -12.32 13.71
N ASN A 351 -11.39 -12.84 14.94
CA ASN A 351 -11.12 -14.24 15.26
C ASN A 351 -12.23 -14.79 16.18
N PRO A 352 -13.20 -15.56 15.67
CA PRO A 352 -14.29 -16.11 16.48
C PRO A 352 -13.84 -16.97 17.67
N LYS A 353 -12.57 -17.42 17.69
CA LYS A 353 -11.96 -18.20 18.78
C LYS A 353 -11.12 -17.35 19.75
N ALA A 354 -11.20 -16.02 19.67
CA ALA A 354 -10.50 -15.15 20.61
C ALA A 354 -10.89 -15.49 22.06
N ARG A 355 -9.88 -15.69 22.92
CA ARG A 355 -10.06 -16.02 24.34
C ARG A 355 -10.56 -14.83 25.18
N PRO A 356 -10.04 -13.59 25.00
CA PRO A 356 -10.60 -12.43 25.69
C PRO A 356 -12.07 -12.22 25.38
N GLU A 357 -12.84 -11.83 26.39
CA GLU A 357 -14.19 -11.32 26.23
C GLU A 357 -14.15 -9.82 25.98
N ALA A 358 -14.70 -9.41 24.84
CA ALA A 358 -14.83 -8.01 24.47
C ALA A 358 -16.26 -7.73 23.97
N PRO A 359 -17.30 -7.93 24.80
CA PRO A 359 -18.69 -7.83 24.38
C PRO A 359 -19.07 -6.43 23.87
N THR A 360 -18.44 -5.36 24.39
CA THR A 360 -18.69 -4.01 23.91
C THR A 360 -18.16 -3.81 22.50
N PHE A 361 -16.92 -4.23 22.25
CA PHE A 361 -16.29 -4.20 20.93
C PHE A 361 -17.07 -5.06 19.93
N GLU A 362 -17.49 -6.27 20.36
CA GLU A 362 -18.32 -7.17 19.57
C GLU A 362 -19.64 -6.50 19.13
N LYS A 363 -20.37 -5.91 20.08
CA LYS A 363 -21.61 -5.16 19.78
C LYS A 363 -21.38 -3.94 18.90
N LEU A 364 -20.29 -3.20 19.12
CA LEU A 364 -19.94 -2.06 18.28
C LEU A 364 -19.67 -2.48 16.84
N ALA A 365 -19.01 -3.62 16.62
CA ALA A 365 -18.69 -4.12 15.29
C ALA A 365 -19.95 -4.37 14.43
N GLU A 366 -21.11 -4.66 15.04
CA GLU A 366 -22.38 -4.84 14.35
C GLU A 366 -22.96 -3.52 13.82
N SER A 367 -22.67 -2.40 14.48
CA SER A 367 -23.22 -1.07 14.16
C SER A 367 -22.21 -0.10 13.55
N SER A 368 -21.01 -0.60 13.20
CA SER A 368 -19.88 0.19 12.73
C SER A 368 -19.31 -0.36 11.43
N ALA A 369 -18.51 0.45 10.73
CA ALA A 369 -17.62 -0.08 9.70
C ALA A 369 -16.43 -0.77 10.37
N LEU A 370 -16.32 -2.08 10.18
CA LEU A 370 -15.21 -2.89 10.63
C LEU A 370 -14.26 -3.17 9.47
N PHE A 371 -13.06 -2.59 9.51
CA PHE A 371 -12.03 -2.84 8.51
C PHE A 371 -11.19 -4.04 8.94
N THR A 372 -11.46 -5.18 8.34
CA THR A 372 -10.91 -6.47 8.78
C THR A 372 -9.48 -6.70 8.33
N GLN A 373 -8.99 -5.95 7.34
CA GLN A 373 -7.60 -5.90 6.91
C GLN A 373 -7.06 -4.48 7.11
N HIS A 374 -6.66 -4.15 8.34
CA HIS A 374 -6.07 -2.86 8.69
C HIS A 374 -4.61 -3.02 9.14
N TYR A 375 -3.68 -2.37 8.44
CA TYR A 375 -2.27 -2.36 8.82
C TYR A 375 -1.80 -1.00 9.33
N VAL A 376 -1.09 -1.03 10.44
CA VAL A 376 -0.28 0.10 10.91
C VAL A 376 1.06 0.16 10.16
N GLN A 377 1.65 1.34 10.02
CA GLN A 377 2.85 1.54 9.19
C GLN A 377 4.15 1.22 9.93
N GLY A 378 4.09 1.18 11.27
CA GLY A 378 5.19 0.79 12.14
C GLY A 378 4.90 -0.50 12.89
N ASN A 379 5.94 -1.07 13.50
CA ASN A 379 5.86 -2.24 14.36
C ASN A 379 6.12 -1.91 15.84
N GLU A 380 6.06 -0.62 16.16
CA GLU A 380 6.16 -0.01 17.49
C GLU A 380 5.48 1.37 17.44
N SER A 381 5.25 1.94 18.62
CA SER A 381 4.39 3.10 18.78
C SER A 381 4.83 4.35 18.03
N GLN A 382 6.11 4.72 18.04
CA GLN A 382 6.55 6.00 17.49
C GLN A 382 6.33 6.07 15.98
N VAL A 383 6.85 5.09 15.22
CA VAL A 383 6.71 5.06 13.76
C VAL A 383 5.25 4.91 13.37
N SER A 384 4.48 4.08 14.08
CA SER A 384 3.07 3.87 13.77
C SER A 384 2.24 5.13 14.00
N HIS A 385 2.40 5.77 15.16
CA HIS A 385 1.69 7.01 15.46
C HIS A 385 2.11 8.13 14.51
N ALA A 386 3.39 8.24 14.13
CA ALA A 386 3.82 9.26 13.17
C ALA A 386 3.03 9.15 11.86
N ALA A 387 2.83 7.93 11.35
CA ALA A 387 2.04 7.70 10.14
C ALA A 387 0.55 8.00 10.35
N MET A 388 -0.04 7.56 11.47
CA MET A 388 -1.44 7.86 11.80
C MET A 388 -1.70 9.35 12.03
N TRP A 389 -0.77 10.08 12.65
CA TRP A 389 -0.92 11.51 12.96
C TRP A 389 -0.80 12.40 11.74
N THR A 390 0.00 12.00 10.74
CA THR A 390 0.35 12.85 9.59
C THR A 390 -0.21 12.36 8.27
N SER A 391 -0.79 11.16 8.22
CA SER A 391 -1.15 10.47 6.97
C SER A 391 0.04 10.21 6.03
N MET A 392 1.25 10.02 6.56
CA MET A 392 2.45 9.84 5.74
C MET A 392 3.11 8.49 5.99
N TYR A 393 3.77 7.92 4.98
CA TYR A 393 4.64 6.77 5.17
C TYR A 393 6.02 7.19 5.71
N LEU A 394 6.79 6.21 6.17
CA LEU A 394 8.13 6.35 6.74
C LEU A 394 9.08 7.18 5.88
N ALA A 395 8.99 7.00 4.56
CA ALA A 395 9.82 7.73 3.61
C ALA A 395 9.60 9.25 3.65
N LYS A 396 8.47 9.73 4.18
CA LYS A 396 8.11 11.14 4.23
C LYS A 396 8.13 11.71 5.64
N HIS A 397 7.53 11.05 6.63
CA HIS A 397 7.53 11.60 8.01
C HIS A 397 8.91 11.55 8.70
N LYS A 398 9.78 10.60 8.30
CA LYS A 398 11.16 10.43 8.80
C LYS A 398 11.36 10.23 10.31
N ALA A 399 10.32 10.23 11.13
CA ALA A 399 10.38 9.80 12.53
C ALA A 399 10.59 8.27 12.63
N LEU A 400 11.85 7.81 12.61
CA LEU A 400 12.20 6.38 12.47
C LEU A 400 12.96 5.80 13.66
N ALA A 401 13.74 6.61 14.38
CA ALA A 401 14.50 6.20 15.56
C ALA A 401 13.86 6.76 16.82
N MET A 402 14.04 6.08 17.96
CA MET A 402 13.50 6.49 19.27
C MET A 402 13.87 7.91 19.72
N LYS A 403 14.89 8.54 19.12
CA LYS A 403 15.31 9.93 19.40
C LYS A 403 14.66 10.97 18.48
N ASP A 404 14.03 10.53 17.39
CA ASP A 404 13.52 11.43 16.37
C ASP A 404 12.27 12.16 16.88
N ILE A 405 12.14 13.40 16.45
CA ILE A 405 10.99 14.26 16.71
C ILE A 405 10.20 14.37 15.42
N LEU A 406 8.89 14.21 15.49
CA LEU A 406 8.03 14.43 14.33
C LEU A 406 8.10 15.91 13.94
N PRO A 407 8.46 16.25 12.69
CA PRO A 407 8.54 17.64 12.25
C PRO A 407 7.21 18.38 12.44
N ASP A 408 7.27 19.59 12.99
CA ASP A 408 6.13 20.47 13.30
C ASP A 408 5.46 21.07 12.06
N LYS A 409 6.11 20.99 10.89
CA LYS A 409 5.56 21.44 9.60
C LYS A 409 4.40 20.57 9.07
N TYR A 410 4.17 19.39 9.63
CA TYR A 410 3.16 18.46 9.13
C TYR A 410 1.79 18.75 9.73
N PHE A 411 0.75 18.79 8.89
CA PHE A 411 -0.63 18.99 9.35
C PHE A 411 -1.15 17.73 10.04
N THR A 412 -1.33 17.79 11.36
CA THR A 412 -1.65 16.63 12.21
C THR A 412 -3.14 16.48 12.56
N ILE A 413 -3.50 15.31 13.11
CA ILE A 413 -4.89 14.97 13.48
C ILE A 413 -5.57 15.98 14.42
N ASP A 414 -4.83 16.53 15.39
CA ASP A 414 -5.35 17.55 16.32
C ASP A 414 -5.60 18.88 15.61
N GLU A 415 -4.77 19.23 14.63
CA GLU A 415 -4.93 20.44 13.84
C GLU A 415 -6.12 20.32 12.87
N VAL A 416 -6.38 19.12 12.31
CA VAL A 416 -7.61 18.82 11.58
C VAL A 416 -8.84 19.05 12.47
N ALA A 417 -8.84 18.47 13.66
CA ALA A 417 -9.94 18.65 14.62
C ALA A 417 -10.10 20.13 15.01
N LYS A 418 -9.00 20.83 15.28
CA LYS A 418 -9.00 22.25 15.65
C LYS A 418 -9.55 23.14 14.53
N LYS A 419 -9.14 22.89 13.28
CA LYS A 419 -9.61 23.61 12.09
C LYS A 419 -11.09 23.41 11.81
N SER A 420 -11.67 22.30 12.26
CA SER A 420 -13.13 22.06 12.24
C SER A 420 -13.90 22.82 13.34
N GLY A 421 -13.23 23.63 14.16
CA GLY A 421 -13.84 24.44 15.21
C GLY A 421 -14.12 23.68 16.51
N LYS A 422 -13.49 22.52 16.72
CA LYS A 422 -13.70 21.70 17.93
C LYS A 422 -12.74 22.10 19.05
N PHE A 423 -13.20 21.93 20.29
CA PHE A 423 -12.32 21.86 21.46
C PHE A 423 -11.51 20.55 21.39
N THR A 424 -10.18 20.64 21.42
CA THR A 424 -9.27 19.50 21.26
C THR A 424 -8.69 19.06 22.60
N ALA A 425 -8.98 17.82 22.98
CA ALA A 425 -8.53 17.24 24.24
C ALA A 425 -7.81 15.90 24.01
N GLY A 426 -6.77 15.61 24.81
CA GLY A 426 -6.08 14.33 24.75
C GLY A 426 -5.52 13.87 26.10
N ALA A 427 -5.61 12.57 26.36
CA ALA A 427 -4.91 11.90 27.46
C ALA A 427 -4.24 10.63 26.93
N SER A 428 -2.94 10.49 27.13
CA SER A 428 -2.15 9.35 26.65
C SER A 428 -1.22 8.82 27.71
N ALA A 429 -1.03 7.50 27.75
CA ALA A 429 -0.02 6.84 28.55
C ALA A 429 1.17 6.33 27.71
N ASN A 430 1.32 6.76 26.46
CA ASN A 430 2.46 6.38 25.64
C ASN A 430 3.56 7.46 25.67
N GLY A 431 4.77 7.14 26.13
CA GLY A 431 5.85 8.12 26.38
C GLY A 431 6.40 8.81 25.12
N TYR A 432 6.14 8.25 23.93
CA TYR A 432 6.50 8.87 22.65
C TYR A 432 5.48 9.93 22.22
N ILE A 433 4.22 9.75 22.60
CA ILE A 433 3.09 10.53 22.08
C ILE A 433 2.86 11.73 22.98
N ARG A 434 3.52 12.84 22.64
CA ARG A 434 3.42 14.11 23.37
C ARG A 434 3.82 15.31 22.48
N PRO A 435 3.31 16.52 22.77
CA PRO A 435 3.62 17.73 22.01
C PRO A 435 5.12 18.01 21.82
N LYS A 436 5.94 17.81 22.87
CA LYS A 436 7.41 17.99 22.79
C LYS A 436 8.10 17.06 21.77
N ARG A 437 7.41 16.04 21.28
CA ARG A 437 7.87 15.10 20.25
C ARG A 437 7.16 15.28 18.90
N GLY A 438 6.38 16.35 18.75
CA GLY A 438 5.69 16.71 17.51
C GLY A 438 4.30 16.11 17.35
N TYR A 439 3.77 15.41 18.35
CA TYR A 439 2.42 14.82 18.31
C TYR A 439 1.33 15.82 18.70
N GLY A 440 1.25 16.89 17.90
CA GLY A 440 0.21 17.91 17.97
C GLY A 440 0.65 19.19 18.68
N SER A 441 0.41 20.30 18.00
CA SER A 441 0.68 21.67 18.43
C SER A 441 -0.59 22.40 18.89
N SER A 442 -1.77 21.85 18.57
CA SER A 442 -3.06 22.54 18.60
C SER A 442 -4.05 21.96 19.61
N TRP A 443 -3.54 21.28 20.64
CA TRP A 443 -4.33 20.80 21.77
C TRP A 443 -4.78 21.95 22.69
N ASP A 444 -6.09 22.07 22.96
CA ASP A 444 -6.57 22.95 24.02
C ASP A 444 -6.24 22.38 25.41
N LYS A 445 -6.33 21.05 25.55
CA LYS A 445 -5.90 20.30 26.74
C LYS A 445 -5.22 19.01 26.34
N TYR A 446 -4.00 18.79 26.80
CA TYR A 446 -3.30 17.53 26.62
C TYR A 446 -2.56 17.15 27.89
N VAL A 447 -2.54 15.85 28.20
CA VAL A 447 -1.67 15.30 29.23
C VAL A 447 -1.10 13.96 28.81
N ASN A 448 0.21 13.81 28.97
CA ASN A 448 0.88 12.53 28.91
C ASN A 448 1.10 12.03 30.34
N HIS A 449 0.52 10.88 30.68
CA HIS A 449 0.53 10.35 32.04
C HIS A 449 1.94 9.89 32.47
N ILE A 450 2.76 9.38 31.55
CA ILE A 450 4.16 9.04 31.84
C ILE A 450 4.97 10.31 32.13
N GLU A 451 4.87 11.35 31.29
CA GLU A 451 5.57 12.62 31.50
C GLU A 451 5.15 13.32 32.80
N SER A 452 3.89 13.15 33.19
CA SER A 452 3.29 13.82 34.36
C SER A 452 3.31 12.97 35.63
N SER A 453 3.96 11.80 35.60
CA SER A 453 4.00 10.84 36.72
C SER A 453 2.61 10.49 37.28
N MET A 454 1.62 10.30 36.38
CA MET A 454 0.24 9.93 36.72
C MET A 454 0.00 8.42 36.53
N GLY A 455 -1.13 7.92 37.04
CA GLY A 455 -1.53 6.52 36.88
C GLY A 455 -1.70 6.11 35.41
N LEU A 456 -1.24 4.91 35.05
CA LEU A 456 -1.24 4.39 33.68
C LEU A 456 -2.41 3.45 33.38
N ARG A 457 -3.34 3.23 34.33
CA ARG A 457 -4.49 2.36 34.10
C ARG A 457 -5.45 3.05 33.15
N GLY A 458 -6.07 2.31 32.25
CA GLY A 458 -7.06 2.86 31.32
C GLY A 458 -8.12 3.75 32.00
N VAL A 459 -8.59 3.39 33.21
CA VAL A 459 -9.53 4.22 33.97
C VAL A 459 -8.99 5.61 34.30
N ASP A 460 -7.71 5.72 34.66
CA ASP A 460 -7.08 7.00 35.02
C ASP A 460 -7.05 7.93 33.79
N LEU A 461 -6.80 7.37 32.60
CA LEU A 461 -6.79 8.11 31.33
C LEU A 461 -8.19 8.51 30.89
N VAL A 462 -9.16 7.59 30.99
CA VAL A 462 -10.57 7.86 30.67
C VAL A 462 -11.11 8.95 31.57
N GLU A 463 -10.92 8.85 32.89
CA GLU A 463 -11.35 9.88 33.84
C GLU A 463 -10.71 11.23 33.53
N LYS A 464 -9.40 11.24 33.23
CA LYS A 464 -8.69 12.47 32.89
C LYS A 464 -9.20 13.11 31.60
N GLY A 465 -9.35 12.34 30.53
CA GLY A 465 -9.92 12.82 29.27
C GLY A 465 -11.35 13.33 29.44
N MET A 466 -12.18 12.60 30.17
CA MET A 466 -13.55 13.01 30.49
C MET A 466 -13.58 14.30 31.33
N SER A 467 -12.62 14.52 32.23
CA SER A 467 -12.53 15.76 33.01
C SER A 467 -12.31 17.00 32.12
N PHE A 468 -11.64 16.85 30.98
CA PHE A 468 -11.43 17.95 30.03
C PHE A 468 -12.69 18.30 29.25
N ILE A 469 -13.46 17.29 28.83
CA ILE A 469 -14.64 17.52 27.98
C ILE A 469 -15.94 17.69 28.76
N THR A 470 -16.03 17.27 30.02
CA THR A 470 -17.25 17.43 30.84
C THR A 470 -17.69 18.90 30.96
N PRO A 471 -16.80 19.87 31.23
CA PRO A 471 -17.15 21.31 31.21
C PRO A 471 -17.51 21.85 29.82
N LYS A 472 -17.25 21.06 28.77
CA LYS A 472 -17.45 21.39 27.36
C LYS A 472 -18.50 20.49 26.69
N LYS A 473 -19.29 19.74 27.47
CA LYS A 473 -20.21 18.69 26.96
C LYS A 473 -21.17 19.19 25.87
N ASP A 474 -21.59 20.46 25.95
CA ASP A 474 -22.54 21.06 25.00
C ASP A 474 -21.83 21.69 23.76
N GLN A 475 -20.51 21.81 23.80
CA GLN A 475 -19.66 22.35 22.71
C GLN A 475 -19.07 21.21 21.87
N PRO A 476 -18.88 21.39 20.54
CA PRO A 476 -18.18 20.41 19.71
C PRO A 476 -16.77 20.11 20.24
N TRP A 477 -16.43 18.84 20.38
CA TRP A 477 -15.12 18.42 20.89
C TRP A 477 -14.53 17.24 20.12
N PHE A 478 -13.21 17.15 20.14
CA PHE A 478 -12.41 16.00 19.75
C PHE A 478 -11.65 15.51 20.98
N LEU A 479 -11.80 14.23 21.33
CA LEU A 479 -11.10 13.60 22.45
C LEU A 479 -10.27 12.43 21.94
N TYR A 480 -8.95 12.49 22.17
CA TYR A 480 -8.03 11.38 21.98
C TYR A 480 -7.74 10.68 23.32
N LEU A 481 -7.87 9.35 23.34
CA LEU A 481 -7.48 8.49 24.46
C LEU A 481 -6.46 7.46 23.97
N GLY A 482 -5.21 7.60 24.41
CA GLY A 482 -4.13 6.63 24.14
C GLY A 482 -3.93 5.68 25.32
N LEU A 483 -4.71 4.60 25.35
CA LEU A 483 -4.72 3.60 26.42
C LEU A 483 -3.55 2.62 26.27
N ILE A 484 -2.87 2.26 27.36
CA ILE A 484 -1.64 1.44 27.30
C ILE A 484 -1.77 0.03 27.91
N ASP A 485 -2.93 -0.35 28.46
CA ASP A 485 -3.04 -1.59 29.26
C ASP A 485 -2.70 -2.86 28.46
N THR A 486 -2.94 -2.89 27.14
CA THR A 486 -2.62 -4.03 26.26
C THR A 486 -1.18 -4.04 25.75
N HIS A 487 -0.38 -3.02 26.05
CA HIS A 487 1.05 -2.95 25.75
C HIS A 487 1.88 -3.61 26.86
N VAL A 488 2.97 -4.28 26.49
CA VAL A 488 3.94 -4.83 27.45
C VAL A 488 4.56 -3.69 28.28
N THR A 489 4.45 -3.57 29.60
CA THR A 489 4.20 -4.57 30.65
C THR A 489 2.72 -4.84 30.92
N TRP A 490 2.29 -6.08 30.72
CA TRP A 490 0.92 -6.53 31.01
C TRP A 490 0.74 -6.76 32.50
N ARG A 491 -0.30 -6.15 33.07
CA ARG A 491 -0.58 -6.17 34.52
C ARG A 491 -1.89 -6.87 34.79
N ALA A 492 -1.97 -7.60 35.90
CA ALA A 492 -3.16 -8.30 36.33
C ALA A 492 -4.35 -7.34 36.47
N LYS A 493 -5.45 -7.63 35.77
CA LYS A 493 -6.72 -6.90 35.92
C LYS A 493 -7.77 -7.82 36.52
N GLN A 494 -8.11 -7.61 37.78
CA GLN A 494 -9.22 -8.34 38.41
C GLN A 494 -10.56 -7.67 38.11
N PRO A 495 -11.66 -8.44 38.03
CA PRO A 495 -11.76 -9.90 38.19
C PRO A 495 -11.42 -10.69 36.90
N TRP A 496 -10.98 -10.02 35.83
CA TRP A 496 -10.75 -10.65 34.52
C TRP A 496 -9.63 -11.70 34.54
N LEU A 497 -8.55 -11.49 35.32
CA LEU A 497 -7.49 -12.49 35.42
C LEU A 497 -7.99 -13.81 36.01
N ASP A 498 -8.84 -13.76 37.05
CA ASP A 498 -9.43 -14.96 37.66
C ASP A 498 -10.27 -15.77 36.66
N LYS A 499 -10.79 -15.12 35.61
CA LYS A 499 -11.52 -15.80 34.54
C LYS A 499 -10.61 -16.58 33.59
N TYR A 500 -9.40 -16.09 33.35
CA TYR A 500 -8.48 -16.67 32.36
C TYR A 500 -7.42 -17.59 32.99
N ASP A 501 -7.05 -17.35 34.25
CA ASP A 501 -6.07 -18.16 34.98
C ASP A 501 -6.28 -18.12 36.51
N PRO A 502 -7.36 -18.73 37.03
CA PRO A 502 -7.72 -18.65 38.44
C PRO A 502 -6.67 -19.27 39.35
N GLY A 503 -6.33 -18.55 40.42
CA GLY A 503 -5.52 -19.08 41.52
C GLY A 503 -4.04 -19.30 41.19
N TYR A 504 -3.52 -18.71 40.10
CA TYR A 504 -2.09 -18.79 39.78
C TYR A 504 -1.23 -18.11 40.85
N LYS A 505 -0.16 -18.79 41.27
CA LYS A 505 0.78 -18.34 42.32
C LYS A 505 2.25 -18.39 41.89
N GLY A 506 2.53 -18.59 40.61
CA GLY A 506 3.89 -18.72 40.08
C GLY A 506 4.56 -17.36 39.82
N ARG A 507 5.69 -17.38 39.09
CA ARG A 507 6.36 -16.15 38.64
C ARG A 507 5.38 -15.31 37.80
N PHE A 508 5.49 -13.99 37.88
CA PHE A 508 4.65 -13.06 37.10
C PHE A 508 3.17 -12.98 37.52
N ALA A 509 2.81 -13.46 38.71
CA ALA A 509 1.43 -13.44 39.21
C ALA A 509 0.70 -12.07 39.14
N LYS A 510 1.45 -10.96 39.09
CA LYS A 510 0.89 -9.60 39.00
C LYS A 510 1.20 -8.89 37.69
N GLU A 511 2.34 -9.15 37.06
CA GLU A 511 2.77 -8.47 35.84
C GLU A 511 3.95 -9.15 35.13
N TYR A 512 4.09 -8.87 33.83
CA TYR A 512 5.18 -9.33 32.96
C TYR A 512 5.51 -8.28 31.88
N GLY A 513 6.80 -7.95 31.67
CA GLY A 513 7.25 -7.08 30.56
C GLY A 513 8.38 -6.11 30.87
N ASP A 514 8.55 -5.10 30.01
CA ASP A 514 9.62 -4.08 29.96
C ASP A 514 10.02 -3.48 31.31
N ASP A 515 9.04 -3.06 32.12
CA ASP A 515 9.22 -2.49 33.45
C ASP A 515 8.84 -3.48 34.57
N GLY A 516 8.57 -4.74 34.19
CA GLY A 516 8.21 -5.84 35.08
C GLY A 516 9.44 -6.65 35.54
N PRO A 517 9.24 -7.65 36.43
CA PRO A 517 10.33 -8.31 37.17
C PRO A 517 11.32 -9.14 36.33
N ALA A 518 11.06 -9.38 35.04
CA ALA A 518 11.96 -10.10 34.13
C ALA A 518 12.51 -9.27 32.97
N GLY A 519 12.06 -8.01 32.78
CA GLY A 519 12.21 -7.36 31.48
C GLY A 519 11.56 -8.16 30.34
N SER A 520 11.88 -7.84 29.09
CA SER A 520 11.25 -8.41 27.89
C SER A 520 11.99 -9.59 27.25
N ASP A 521 12.96 -10.19 27.94
CA ASP A 521 13.88 -11.13 27.29
C ASP A 521 13.22 -12.46 26.87
N GLY A 522 12.08 -12.83 27.48
CA GLY A 522 11.24 -13.96 27.09
C GLY A 522 11.93 -15.33 27.13
N LYS A 523 13.14 -15.41 27.69
CA LYS A 523 13.96 -16.62 27.79
C LYS A 523 13.59 -17.38 29.05
N ASP A 524 13.65 -18.71 28.99
CA ASP A 524 13.47 -19.60 30.15
C ASP A 524 12.09 -19.51 30.84
N LEU A 525 11.03 -19.27 30.06
CA LEU A 525 9.65 -19.46 30.51
C LEU A 525 9.16 -20.88 30.20
N THR A 526 8.59 -21.53 31.21
CA THR A 526 7.80 -22.76 31.04
C THR A 526 6.53 -22.47 30.23
N ASP A 527 5.94 -23.49 29.61
CA ASP A 527 4.69 -23.30 28.86
C ASP A 527 3.54 -22.82 29.74
N ARG A 528 3.52 -23.22 31.02
CA ARG A 528 2.56 -22.75 32.02
C ARG A 528 2.71 -21.26 32.34
N GLU A 529 3.95 -20.76 32.38
CA GLU A 529 4.22 -19.33 32.56
C GLU A 529 3.85 -18.53 31.31
N LYS A 530 4.14 -19.04 30.11
CA LYS A 530 3.68 -18.41 28.86
C LYS A 530 2.15 -18.33 28.83
N GLU A 531 1.46 -19.38 29.25
CA GLU A 531 -0.01 -19.38 29.35
C GLU A 531 -0.53 -18.33 30.35
N HIS A 532 0.14 -18.19 31.51
CA HIS A 532 -0.19 -17.14 32.48
C HIS A 532 0.03 -15.74 31.90
N VAL A 533 1.16 -15.50 31.21
CA VAL A 533 1.43 -14.20 30.58
C VAL A 533 0.37 -13.87 29.51
N ARG A 534 -0.08 -14.86 28.73
CA ARG A 534 -1.22 -14.68 27.83
C ARG A 534 -2.51 -14.34 28.58
N ALA A 535 -2.73 -14.90 29.78
CA ALA A 535 -3.89 -14.57 30.61
C ALA A 535 -3.82 -13.14 31.17
N LEU A 536 -2.62 -12.64 31.50
CA LEU A 536 -2.41 -11.22 31.81
C LEU A 536 -2.84 -10.34 30.63
N TYR A 537 -2.34 -10.60 29.41
CA TYR A 537 -2.77 -9.86 28.21
C TYR A 537 -4.29 -9.89 28.03
N ASP A 538 -4.89 -11.07 28.08
CA ASP A 538 -6.32 -11.26 27.86
C ASP A 538 -7.17 -10.53 28.93
N SER A 539 -6.68 -10.45 30.17
CA SER A 539 -7.31 -9.66 31.23
C SER A 539 -7.28 -8.15 30.94
N ASN A 540 -6.22 -7.65 30.30
CA ASN A 540 -6.10 -6.24 29.90
C ASN A 540 -7.03 -5.89 28.73
N VAL A 541 -7.18 -6.79 27.76
CA VAL A 541 -8.16 -6.63 26.66
C VAL A 541 -9.58 -6.49 27.22
N SER A 542 -9.97 -7.40 28.13
CA SER A 542 -11.32 -7.41 28.71
C SER A 542 -11.58 -6.20 29.60
N TYR A 543 -10.57 -5.79 30.38
CA TYR A 543 -10.62 -4.57 31.18
C TYR A 543 -10.83 -3.31 30.32
N GLN A 544 -10.12 -3.18 29.20
CA GLN A 544 -10.33 -2.02 28.32
C GLN A 544 -11.68 -2.06 27.60
N ASP A 545 -12.20 -3.24 27.24
CA ASP A 545 -13.56 -3.37 26.70
C ASP A 545 -14.62 -2.91 27.72
N GLU A 546 -14.44 -3.23 29.00
CA GLU A 546 -15.32 -2.77 30.07
C GLU A 546 -15.33 -1.24 30.17
N LEU A 547 -14.15 -0.61 30.13
CA LEU A 547 -14.02 0.85 30.14
C LEU A 547 -14.66 1.50 28.91
N LEU A 548 -14.52 0.88 27.73
CA LEU A 548 -15.19 1.32 26.52
C LEU A 548 -16.73 1.31 26.71
N GLY A 549 -17.27 0.25 27.32
CA GLY A 549 -18.70 0.15 27.63
C GLY A 549 -19.16 1.25 28.59
N GLN A 550 -18.38 1.57 29.61
CA GLN A 550 -18.67 2.66 30.56
C GLN A 550 -18.66 4.03 29.85
N LEU A 551 -17.69 4.27 28.97
CA LEU A 551 -17.57 5.50 28.21
C LEU A 551 -18.77 5.72 27.28
N ILE A 552 -19.18 4.68 26.55
CA ILE A 552 -20.33 4.74 25.64
C ILE A 552 -21.62 5.04 26.43
N LYS A 553 -21.87 4.32 27.53
CA LYS A 553 -23.04 4.58 28.40
C LYS A 553 -23.08 6.02 28.89
N LYS A 554 -21.93 6.62 29.17
CA LYS A 554 -21.84 8.03 29.58
C LYS A 554 -22.21 8.99 28.45
N LEU A 555 -21.76 8.72 27.21
CA LEU A 555 -22.12 9.51 26.03
C LEU A 555 -23.60 9.36 25.66
N GLU A 556 -24.17 8.17 25.84
CA GLU A 556 -25.61 7.89 25.70
C GLU A 556 -26.41 8.66 26.75
N ALA A 557 -25.98 8.64 28.02
CA ALA A 557 -26.62 9.40 29.09
C ALA A 557 -26.55 10.92 28.89
N TRP A 558 -25.53 11.42 28.18
CA TRP A 558 -25.44 12.82 27.76
C TRP A 558 -26.31 13.14 26.54
N GLY A 559 -26.92 12.15 25.88
CA GLY A 559 -27.75 12.34 24.70
C GLY A 559 -26.97 12.71 23.44
N ILE A 560 -25.66 12.46 23.40
CA ILE A 560 -24.78 12.90 22.29
C ILE A 560 -24.20 11.75 21.46
N TRP A 561 -24.53 10.50 21.79
CA TRP A 561 -23.97 9.31 21.15
C TRP A 561 -24.18 9.27 19.62
N ASP A 562 -25.35 9.68 19.13
CA ASP A 562 -25.64 9.68 17.69
C ASP A 562 -24.95 10.81 16.92
N GLN A 563 -24.48 11.84 17.63
CA GLN A 563 -23.67 12.93 17.09
C GLN A 563 -22.16 12.70 17.30
N THR A 564 -21.77 11.57 17.91
CA THR A 564 -20.39 11.20 18.18
C THR A 564 -19.89 10.22 17.14
N MET A 565 -18.84 10.62 16.41
CA MET A 565 -18.02 9.69 15.63
C MET A 565 -17.06 8.98 16.58
N LEU A 566 -17.03 7.66 16.54
CA LEU A 566 -16.09 6.83 17.28
C LEU A 566 -15.09 6.19 16.32
N ILE A 567 -13.80 6.31 16.61
CA ILE A 567 -12.71 5.62 15.92
C ILE A 567 -11.95 4.81 16.97
N ILE A 568 -11.85 3.49 16.80
CA ILE A 568 -11.04 2.60 17.65
C ILE A 568 -10.01 1.91 16.77
N THR A 569 -8.74 1.98 17.18
CA THR A 569 -7.65 1.22 16.58
C THR A 569 -6.59 0.83 17.61
N ALA A 570 -5.54 0.15 17.16
CA ALA A 570 -4.26 0.06 17.86
C ALA A 570 -3.15 0.67 17.00
N ASP A 571 -2.01 0.96 17.61
CA ASP A 571 -0.79 1.43 16.96
C ASP A 571 0.12 0.27 16.54
N HIS A 572 0.08 -0.86 17.23
CA HIS A 572 0.64 -2.14 16.81
C HIS A 572 -0.05 -3.28 17.59
N GLY A 573 0.49 -4.48 17.51
CA GLY A 573 0.21 -5.61 18.39
C GLY A 573 1.49 -6.15 19.02
N ASP A 574 1.37 -7.24 19.78
CA ASP A 574 2.50 -7.91 20.42
C ASP A 574 2.59 -9.40 20.05
N GLU A 575 3.82 -9.88 19.91
CA GLU A 575 4.14 -11.31 19.83
C GLU A 575 3.96 -11.97 21.22
N GLN A 576 3.48 -13.21 21.20
CA GLN A 576 3.22 -14.05 22.37
C GLN A 576 3.76 -15.48 22.09
N TRP A 577 5.02 -15.55 21.65
CA TRP A 577 5.81 -16.74 21.31
C TRP A 577 5.34 -17.55 20.10
N GLU A 578 4.55 -16.97 19.19
CA GLU A 578 4.17 -17.65 17.93
C GLU A 578 5.40 -18.06 17.10
N ASP A 579 6.51 -17.33 17.21
CA ASP A 579 7.80 -17.67 16.63
C ASP A 579 8.98 -17.50 17.61
N GLY A 580 8.70 -17.65 18.90
CA GLY A 580 9.70 -17.58 19.97
C GLY A 580 10.00 -16.18 20.50
N ARG A 581 9.36 -15.13 19.97
CA ARG A 581 9.46 -13.75 20.50
C ARG A 581 8.27 -13.36 21.36
N VAL A 582 8.48 -12.36 22.21
CA VAL A 582 7.44 -11.70 23.01
C VAL A 582 7.60 -10.18 22.90
N GLY A 583 6.49 -9.45 22.90
CA GLY A 583 6.50 -8.00 22.71
C GLY A 583 6.52 -7.61 21.22
N HIS A 584 7.06 -6.43 20.89
CA HIS A 584 6.99 -5.83 19.56
C HIS A 584 8.35 -5.29 19.07
N GLY A 585 8.38 -4.55 17.96
CA GLY A 585 9.62 -3.99 17.37
C GLY A 585 10.53 -5.00 16.64
N GLY A 586 10.38 -6.29 16.93
CA GLY A 586 11.19 -7.39 16.40
C GLY A 586 10.75 -7.97 15.05
N SER A 587 9.49 -7.78 14.64
CA SER A 587 8.93 -8.40 13.42
C SER A 587 7.89 -7.51 12.72
N SER A 588 7.33 -7.99 11.60
CA SER A 588 6.19 -7.40 10.88
C SER A 588 5.09 -8.44 10.61
N ARG A 589 4.94 -9.40 11.53
CA ARG A 589 3.94 -10.47 11.46
C ARG A 589 2.53 -9.93 11.66
N GLU A 590 1.51 -10.74 11.31
CA GLU A 590 0.10 -10.40 11.57
C GLU A 590 -0.12 -10.01 13.04
N THR A 591 0.56 -10.70 13.96
CA THR A 591 0.48 -10.43 15.40
C THR A 591 0.98 -9.03 15.80
N VAL A 592 1.71 -8.32 14.94
CA VAL A 592 2.29 -7.01 15.24
C VAL A 592 1.68 -5.89 14.38
N VAL A 593 1.46 -6.13 13.09
CA VAL A 593 1.02 -5.06 12.17
C VAL A 593 -0.46 -5.12 11.80
N HIS A 594 -1.14 -6.25 12.02
CA HIS A 594 -2.58 -6.39 11.79
C HIS A 594 -3.34 -6.06 13.08
N VAL A 595 -3.86 -4.84 13.12
CA VAL A 595 -4.57 -4.28 14.27
C VAL A 595 -6.05 -4.11 13.94
N PRO A 596 -6.95 -4.02 14.95
CA PRO A 596 -8.34 -3.72 14.68
C PRO A 596 -8.50 -2.28 14.20
N LEU A 597 -9.43 -2.02 13.27
CA LEU A 597 -9.97 -0.69 13.00
C LEU A 597 -11.49 -0.75 12.92
N LEU A 598 -12.13 0.06 13.76
CA LEU A 598 -13.57 0.24 13.81
C LEU A 598 -13.91 1.73 13.74
N VAL A 599 -14.83 2.09 12.84
CA VAL A 599 -15.32 3.46 12.71
C VAL A 599 -16.85 3.47 12.76
N ARG A 600 -17.42 4.14 13.76
CA ARG A 600 -18.87 4.32 13.91
C ARG A 600 -19.25 5.76 13.62
N TYR A 601 -19.95 5.98 12.51
CA TYR A 601 -20.76 7.19 12.30
C TYR A 601 -21.77 6.99 11.14
N PRO A 602 -22.96 6.39 11.40
CA PRO A 602 -23.88 5.92 10.37
C PRO A 602 -24.35 6.97 9.34
N ALA A 603 -24.32 8.25 9.70
CA ALA A 603 -24.66 9.37 8.82
C ALA A 603 -23.72 9.50 7.61
N LEU A 604 -22.47 9.04 7.73
CA LEU A 604 -21.45 9.08 6.68
C LEU A 604 -20.93 7.69 6.30
N ILE A 605 -20.78 6.82 7.30
CA ILE A 605 -20.10 5.54 7.16
C ILE A 605 -21.10 4.42 7.50
N PRO A 606 -21.56 3.62 6.53
CA PRO A 606 -22.47 2.53 6.80
C PRO A 606 -21.82 1.43 7.65
N ALA A 607 -22.62 0.77 8.48
CA ALA A 607 -22.18 -0.41 9.20
C ALA A 607 -21.90 -1.57 8.22
N GLY A 608 -20.91 -2.39 8.52
CA GLY A 608 -20.53 -3.53 7.69
C GLY A 608 -19.11 -4.00 7.92
N LYS A 609 -18.80 -5.19 7.41
CA LYS A 609 -17.42 -5.72 7.37
C LYS A 609 -16.81 -5.40 6.02
N PHE A 610 -15.68 -4.72 6.05
CA PHE A 610 -14.89 -4.36 4.88
C PHE A 610 -13.62 -5.20 4.89
N MET A 611 -13.42 -5.96 3.81
CA MET A 611 -12.32 -6.93 3.69
C MET A 611 -11.11 -6.34 2.96
N GLU A 612 -11.31 -5.18 2.35
CA GLU A 612 -10.33 -4.44 1.59
C GLU A 612 -9.23 -3.87 2.51
N GLY A 613 -8.01 -3.77 1.97
CA GLY A 613 -6.88 -3.21 2.69
C GLY A 613 -7.09 -1.74 3.06
N SER A 614 -7.01 -1.47 4.36
CA SER A 614 -6.92 -0.13 4.95
C SER A 614 -5.61 0.00 5.73
N GLU A 615 -5.23 1.24 6.02
CA GLU A 615 -3.95 1.56 6.64
C GLU A 615 -4.06 2.70 7.65
N GLY A 616 -3.18 2.75 8.64
CA GLY A 616 -3.15 3.84 9.64
C GLY A 616 -3.04 5.24 9.02
N VAL A 617 -2.35 5.38 7.87
CA VAL A 617 -2.31 6.64 7.10
C VAL A 617 -3.68 7.11 6.62
N ASP A 618 -4.69 6.25 6.54
CA ASP A 618 -6.04 6.58 6.08
C ASP A 618 -6.90 7.27 7.17
N ILE A 619 -6.46 7.28 8.44
CA ILE A 619 -7.23 7.82 9.58
C ILE A 619 -7.44 9.33 9.46
N VAL A 620 -6.35 10.10 9.28
CA VAL A 620 -6.42 11.57 9.20
C VAL A 620 -7.26 12.08 8.01
N PRO A 621 -7.09 11.55 6.78
CA PRO A 621 -7.97 11.91 5.66
C PRO A 621 -9.43 11.54 5.91
N THR A 622 -9.71 10.43 6.60
CA THR A 622 -11.07 10.04 6.98
C THR A 622 -11.69 11.03 7.96
N LEU A 623 -10.92 11.46 8.97
CA LEU A 623 -11.37 12.48 9.92
C LEU A 623 -11.61 13.82 9.22
N ALA A 624 -10.71 14.25 8.35
CA ALA A 624 -10.83 15.49 7.61
C ALA A 624 -12.07 15.50 6.70
N ASP A 625 -12.29 14.41 5.94
CA ASP A 625 -13.47 14.24 5.09
C ASP A 625 -14.78 14.24 5.92
N ALA A 626 -14.79 13.57 7.08
CA ALA A 626 -15.95 13.59 7.99
C ALA A 626 -16.26 14.99 8.53
N LEU A 627 -15.23 15.80 8.76
CA LEU A 627 -15.33 17.13 9.37
C LEU A 627 -15.42 18.28 8.35
N GLY A 628 -15.37 17.98 7.05
CA GLY A 628 -15.35 19.00 6.00
C GLY A 628 -14.07 19.83 5.95
N VAL A 629 -12.97 19.31 6.48
CA VAL A 629 -11.64 19.95 6.41
C VAL A 629 -10.98 19.55 5.08
N PRO A 630 -10.47 20.51 4.28
CA PRO A 630 -9.79 20.20 3.03
C PRO A 630 -8.57 19.29 3.25
N ASN A 631 -8.37 18.34 2.34
CA ASN A 631 -7.22 17.44 2.35
C ASN A 631 -5.91 18.24 2.22
N ASP A 632 -4.89 17.81 2.97
CA ASP A 632 -3.53 18.31 2.81
C ASP A 632 -2.87 17.67 1.58
N PRO A 633 -2.19 18.45 0.72
CA PRO A 633 -1.49 17.90 -0.45
C PRO A 633 -0.34 16.97 -0.08
N GLU A 634 0.18 17.00 1.15
CA GLU A 634 1.27 16.16 1.59
C GLU A 634 0.81 14.78 2.09
N TRP A 635 -0.47 14.59 2.40
CA TRP A 635 -1.01 13.33 2.85
C TRP A 635 -0.91 12.23 1.78
N GLN A 636 -0.57 11.03 2.24
CA GLN A 636 -0.37 9.84 1.42
C GLN A 636 -1.53 8.84 1.55
N GLY A 637 -2.31 8.90 2.63
CA GLY A 637 -3.52 8.11 2.81
C GLY A 637 -4.72 8.61 2.00
N GLN A 638 -5.86 7.94 2.16
CA GLN A 638 -7.14 8.34 1.58
C GLN A 638 -8.29 8.18 2.59
N SER A 639 -9.39 8.90 2.36
CA SER A 639 -10.58 8.74 3.19
C SER A 639 -11.18 7.34 3.03
N LEU A 640 -11.56 6.73 4.14
CA LEU A 640 -12.27 5.45 4.19
C LEU A 640 -13.78 5.61 3.98
N ILE A 641 -14.33 6.84 3.99
CA ILE A 641 -15.76 7.09 3.79
C ILE A 641 -16.23 6.57 2.42
N PRO A 642 -15.57 6.91 1.28
CA PRO A 642 -15.95 6.34 -0.01
C PRO A 642 -15.84 4.81 -0.03
N ILE A 643 -14.77 4.24 0.53
CA ILE A 643 -14.53 2.80 0.58
C ILE A 643 -15.65 2.07 1.33
N ALA A 644 -16.04 2.58 2.50
CA ALA A 644 -17.13 2.02 3.29
C ALA A 644 -18.49 2.12 2.56
N ASN A 645 -18.66 3.11 1.68
CA ASN A 645 -19.84 3.22 0.82
C ASN A 645 -19.72 2.40 -0.48
N GLY A 646 -18.65 1.61 -0.65
CA GLY A 646 -18.38 0.79 -1.84
C GLY A 646 -17.75 1.55 -3.02
N ALA A 647 -17.47 2.84 -2.86
CA ALA A 647 -16.91 3.73 -3.88
C ALA A 647 -15.37 3.74 -3.89
N GLY A 648 -14.77 2.55 -3.98
CA GLY A 648 -13.32 2.36 -4.05
C GLY A 648 -12.92 1.34 -5.14
N GLY A 649 -11.64 1.32 -5.48
CA GLY A 649 -11.07 0.28 -6.34
C GLY A 649 -10.98 -1.08 -5.63
N TYR A 650 -10.80 -2.15 -6.41
CA TYR A 650 -10.58 -3.50 -5.90
C TYR A 650 -9.51 -4.22 -6.74
N PRO A 651 -8.57 -4.98 -6.14
CA PRO A 651 -8.37 -5.13 -4.70
C PRO A 651 -7.63 -3.93 -4.09
N LEU A 652 -7.70 -3.78 -2.76
CA LEU A 652 -6.88 -2.82 -2.02
C LEU A 652 -5.78 -3.52 -1.23
N MET A 653 -4.55 -3.03 -1.33
CA MET A 653 -3.39 -3.48 -0.59
C MET A 653 -3.24 -2.73 0.74
N SER A 654 -2.83 -3.46 1.78
CA SER A 654 -2.29 -2.90 3.02
C SER A 654 -0.78 -3.07 3.06
N PHE A 655 -0.05 -2.07 3.52
CA PHE A 655 1.41 -1.99 3.57
C PHE A 655 1.88 -1.51 4.94
N SER A 656 2.91 -2.19 5.45
CA SER A 656 3.56 -1.87 6.73
C SER A 656 5.08 -2.03 6.62
N SER A 657 5.79 -1.43 7.57
CA SER A 657 7.25 -1.39 7.58
C SER A 657 7.79 -1.60 9.00
N ARG A 658 8.81 -2.44 9.12
CA ARG A 658 9.73 -2.43 10.26
C ARG A 658 10.89 -1.53 9.90
N TYR A 659 10.70 -0.24 10.15
CA TYR A 659 11.63 0.79 9.73
C TYR A 659 11.93 0.64 8.22
N GLU A 660 13.20 0.78 7.82
CA GLU A 660 13.68 0.42 6.47
C GLU A 660 14.43 -0.93 6.47
N LEU A 661 14.13 -1.83 7.41
CA LEU A 661 14.76 -3.16 7.50
C LEU A 661 13.95 -4.23 6.77
N SER A 662 12.63 -4.15 6.88
CA SER A 662 11.72 -5.03 6.15
C SER A 662 10.37 -4.35 5.96
N HIS A 663 9.68 -4.74 4.89
CA HIS A 663 8.35 -4.24 4.55
C HIS A 663 7.42 -5.42 4.36
N VAL A 664 6.13 -5.22 4.59
CA VAL A 664 5.12 -6.23 4.32
C VAL A 664 3.98 -5.61 3.53
N ALA A 665 3.44 -6.39 2.61
CA ALA A 665 2.27 -6.04 1.83
C ALA A 665 1.25 -7.18 1.91
N ARG A 666 -0.04 -6.85 1.94
CA ARG A 666 -1.13 -7.83 1.98
C ARG A 666 -2.27 -7.44 1.05
N ILE A 667 -2.74 -8.41 0.27
CA ILE A 667 -3.96 -8.31 -0.55
C ILE A 667 -4.81 -9.55 -0.28
N GLY A 668 -5.95 -9.37 0.38
CA GLY A 668 -6.82 -10.45 0.83
C GLY A 668 -6.09 -11.42 1.76
N HIS A 669 -5.87 -12.66 1.34
CA HIS A 669 -5.14 -13.67 2.12
C HIS A 669 -3.67 -13.82 1.71
N TRP A 670 -3.20 -13.11 0.69
CA TRP A 670 -1.80 -13.16 0.26
C TRP A 670 -1.00 -12.08 0.97
N LYS A 671 0.06 -12.48 1.66
CA LYS A 671 1.00 -11.58 2.32
C LYS A 671 2.42 -11.83 1.81
N ALA A 672 3.15 -10.75 1.52
CA ALA A 672 4.58 -10.81 1.23
C ALA A 672 5.38 -10.04 2.28
N SER A 673 6.55 -10.58 2.64
CA SER A 673 7.58 -9.90 3.40
C SER A 673 8.77 -9.62 2.50
N LEU A 674 9.07 -8.34 2.35
CA LEU A 674 10.18 -7.79 1.59
C LEU A 674 11.32 -7.48 2.56
N MET A 675 12.36 -8.30 2.54
CA MET A 675 13.53 -8.13 3.39
C MET A 675 14.52 -7.15 2.77
N ALA A 676 15.31 -6.45 3.61
CA ALA A 676 16.41 -5.61 3.11
C ALA A 676 17.46 -6.40 2.30
N THR A 677 17.64 -7.69 2.59
CA THR A 677 18.51 -8.62 1.87
C THR A 677 17.78 -9.94 1.59
N GLY A 678 18.06 -10.56 0.45
CA GLY A 678 17.57 -11.90 0.09
C GLY A 678 16.23 -11.93 -0.65
N ALA A 679 15.72 -13.15 -0.86
CA ALA A 679 14.42 -13.37 -1.46
C ALA A 679 13.29 -12.93 -0.51
N PRO A 680 12.17 -12.39 -1.04
CA PRO A 680 10.99 -12.15 -0.23
C PRO A 680 10.41 -13.47 0.27
N LYS A 681 9.63 -13.40 1.35
CA LYS A 681 8.79 -14.52 1.80
C LYS A 681 7.35 -14.25 1.42
N VAL A 682 6.60 -15.28 1.08
CA VAL A 682 5.18 -15.16 0.72
C VAL A 682 4.36 -16.17 1.53
N TYR A 683 3.19 -15.75 2.00
CA TYR A 683 2.30 -16.55 2.84
C TYR A 683 0.87 -16.52 2.29
N ASP A 684 0.23 -17.69 2.28
CA ASP A 684 -1.22 -17.84 2.10
C ASP A 684 -1.88 -17.93 3.49
N LEU A 685 -2.36 -16.79 3.99
CA LEU A 685 -2.95 -16.65 5.33
C LEU A 685 -4.29 -17.39 5.47
N LYS A 686 -4.92 -17.82 4.37
CA LYS A 686 -6.12 -18.66 4.42
C LYS A 686 -5.76 -20.07 4.90
N LYS A 687 -4.60 -20.58 4.49
CA LYS A 687 -4.07 -21.90 4.88
C LYS A 687 -3.19 -21.84 6.12
N ASP A 688 -2.46 -20.74 6.29
CA ASP A 688 -1.48 -20.59 7.36
C ASP A 688 -1.53 -19.18 7.98
N LYS A 689 -2.44 -19.01 8.93
CA LYS A 689 -2.57 -17.76 9.71
C LYS A 689 -1.33 -17.44 10.54
N GLY A 690 -0.47 -18.43 10.82
CA GLY A 690 0.71 -18.26 11.66
C GLY A 690 1.97 -17.85 10.90
N GLU A 691 1.89 -17.70 9.56
CA GLU A 691 3.03 -17.34 8.71
C GLU A 691 4.25 -18.26 8.92
N LYS A 692 4.00 -19.57 9.01
CA LYS A 692 5.03 -20.62 9.22
C LYS A 692 5.56 -21.20 7.92
N THR A 693 4.75 -21.17 6.86
CA THR A 693 5.01 -21.83 5.58
C THR A 693 5.26 -20.78 4.50
N ASP A 694 6.52 -20.60 4.14
CA ASP A 694 6.88 -19.78 2.97
C ASP A 694 6.53 -20.52 1.68
N VAL A 695 5.72 -19.85 0.85
CA VAL A 695 5.27 -20.33 -0.47
C VAL A 695 5.90 -19.55 -1.62
N TYR A 696 6.89 -18.70 -1.38
CA TYR A 696 7.66 -18.06 -2.45
C TYR A 696 8.32 -19.13 -3.34
N GLY A 697 8.15 -18.98 -4.67
CA GLY A 697 8.57 -19.99 -5.66
C GLY A 697 7.65 -21.21 -5.78
N LYS A 698 6.62 -21.34 -4.94
CA LYS A 698 5.60 -22.40 -5.00
C LYS A 698 4.22 -21.88 -5.39
N ALA A 699 3.93 -20.60 -5.13
CA ALA A 699 2.68 -19.94 -5.46
C ALA A 699 2.94 -18.70 -6.34
N ALA A 700 3.00 -18.88 -7.66
CA ALA A 700 3.48 -17.86 -8.59
C ALA A 700 2.49 -16.69 -8.75
N ILE A 701 1.19 -16.98 -8.81
CA ILE A 701 0.15 -15.97 -9.04
C ILE A 701 -0.05 -15.13 -7.79
N GLY A 702 -0.16 -15.78 -6.62
CA GLY A 702 -0.26 -15.10 -5.32
C GLY A 702 0.98 -14.25 -5.01
N THR A 703 2.18 -14.73 -5.38
CA THR A 703 3.43 -13.96 -5.25
C THR A 703 3.37 -12.66 -6.06
N ARG A 704 2.95 -12.73 -7.34
CA ARG A 704 2.93 -11.56 -8.22
C ARG A 704 1.80 -10.58 -7.89
N LEU A 705 0.63 -11.09 -7.50
CA LEU A 705 -0.48 -10.28 -7.01
C LEU A 705 -0.03 -9.27 -5.96
N VAL A 706 0.81 -9.68 -5.01
CA VAL A 706 1.24 -8.82 -3.90
C VAL A 706 2.56 -8.09 -4.17
N LEU A 707 3.55 -8.73 -4.81
CA LEU A 707 4.86 -8.12 -5.00
C LEU A 707 4.85 -7.02 -6.04
N ASP A 708 4.09 -7.16 -7.12
CA ASP A 708 4.08 -6.16 -8.18
C ASP A 708 3.62 -4.78 -7.65
N PRO A 709 2.43 -4.63 -7.03
CA PRO A 709 2.01 -3.34 -6.47
C PRO A 709 2.86 -2.89 -5.28
N ALA A 710 3.42 -3.83 -4.49
CA ALA A 710 4.33 -3.47 -3.41
C ALA A 710 5.62 -2.80 -3.93
N TRP A 711 6.19 -3.30 -5.03
CA TRP A 711 7.38 -2.69 -5.63
C TRP A 711 7.10 -1.40 -6.38
N LEU A 712 5.88 -1.24 -6.93
CA LEU A 712 5.42 0.07 -7.38
C LEU A 712 5.44 1.05 -6.20
N LEU A 713 4.73 0.76 -5.11
CA LEU A 713 4.71 1.64 -3.93
C LEU A 713 6.12 1.93 -3.41
N ARG A 714 6.95 0.90 -3.21
CA ARG A 714 8.34 1.07 -2.73
C ARG A 714 9.16 2.02 -3.59
N THR A 715 8.96 1.99 -4.91
CA THR A 715 9.73 2.79 -5.86
C THR A 715 9.41 4.28 -5.76
N TRP A 716 8.13 4.63 -5.56
CA TRP A 716 7.65 6.03 -5.46
C TRP A 716 7.05 6.35 -4.09
N ASN A 717 7.52 5.72 -3.02
CA ASN A 717 6.89 5.80 -1.70
C ASN A 717 6.93 7.21 -1.09
N ALA A 718 7.83 8.09 -1.52
CA ALA A 718 7.89 9.47 -1.08
C ALA A 718 6.87 10.35 -1.81
N GLU A 719 6.59 10.04 -3.08
CA GLU A 719 5.67 10.76 -3.95
C GLU A 719 4.24 10.20 -3.91
N TRP A 720 4.06 8.96 -3.46
CA TRP A 720 2.77 8.26 -3.54
C TRP A 720 1.71 8.95 -2.71
N LYS A 721 0.61 9.35 -3.36
CA LYS A 721 -0.57 9.93 -2.70
C LYS A 721 -1.80 9.16 -3.16
N LYS A 722 -2.45 8.43 -2.26
CA LYS A 722 -3.63 7.61 -2.64
C LYS A 722 -4.78 8.46 -3.18
N SER A 723 -4.95 9.68 -2.69
CA SER A 723 -5.94 10.64 -3.22
C SER A 723 -5.72 11.01 -4.69
N GLN A 724 -4.49 10.87 -5.19
CA GLN A 724 -4.11 11.17 -6.57
C GLN A 724 -3.97 9.91 -7.41
N TRP A 725 -3.13 8.96 -6.96
CA TRP A 725 -2.74 7.76 -7.71
C TRP A 725 -3.56 6.51 -7.35
N GLY A 726 -4.43 6.57 -6.35
CA GLY A 726 -5.17 5.42 -5.85
C GLY A 726 -4.31 4.49 -4.98
N ASN A 727 -4.87 3.32 -4.66
CA ASN A 727 -4.13 2.28 -3.96
C ASN A 727 -3.14 1.60 -4.93
N PRO A 728 -1.92 1.21 -4.52
CA PRO A 728 -0.96 0.58 -5.43
C PRO A 728 -1.46 -0.68 -6.14
N ALA A 729 -2.43 -1.40 -5.56
CA ALA A 729 -3.05 -2.57 -6.18
C ALA A 729 -4.25 -2.24 -7.10
N ALA A 730 -4.74 -1.01 -7.09
CA ALA A 730 -5.82 -0.50 -7.94
C ALA A 730 -5.61 1.01 -8.15
N VAL A 731 -4.71 1.35 -9.07
CA VAL A 731 -4.33 2.75 -9.31
C VAL A 731 -5.38 3.50 -10.12
N SER A 732 -5.37 4.83 -10.01
CA SER A 732 -6.13 5.73 -10.89
C SER A 732 -5.37 5.99 -12.20
N GLY A 733 -6.08 6.48 -13.22
CA GLY A 733 -5.44 6.88 -14.49
C GLY A 733 -4.39 7.98 -14.36
N ARG A 734 -4.37 8.71 -13.23
CA ARG A 734 -3.36 9.73 -12.93
C ARG A 734 -1.98 9.13 -12.69
N PHE A 735 -1.88 7.91 -12.15
CA PHE A 735 -0.59 7.31 -11.81
C PHE A 735 0.36 7.27 -13.00
N ALA A 736 -0.08 6.66 -14.10
CA ALA A 736 0.73 6.59 -15.30
C ALA A 736 0.84 7.96 -16.01
N ALA A 737 -0.22 8.76 -16.03
CA ALA A 737 -0.21 10.08 -16.66
C ALA A 737 0.81 11.05 -16.02
N ASP A 738 0.86 11.10 -14.68
CA ASP A 738 1.81 11.96 -13.93
C ASP A 738 3.26 11.46 -14.08
N LEU A 739 3.44 10.19 -14.44
CA LEU A 739 4.73 9.60 -14.79
C LEU A 739 5.05 9.71 -16.29
N GLY A 740 4.20 10.36 -17.10
CA GLY A 740 4.41 10.60 -18.53
C GLY A 740 4.28 9.35 -19.39
N GLU A 741 3.33 8.47 -19.07
CA GLU A 741 3.08 7.15 -19.66
C GLU A 741 1.62 6.93 -20.08
#